data_AF-A0A6P4YHI2-F1
#
_entry.id   AF-A0A6P4YHI2-F1
#
_cell.length_a   1.000
_cell.length_b   1.000
_cell.length_c   1.000
_cell.angle_alpha   90.00
_cell.angle_beta   90.00
_cell.angle_gamma   90.00
#
_symmetry.space_group_name_H-M   'P 1'
#
loop_
_entity.id
_entity.type
_entity.pdbx_description
1 polymer ?
#
loop_
_entity_poly.entity_id
_entity_poly.type
_entity_poly.pdbx_seq_one_letter_code
_entity_poly.pdbx_strand_id
1 'polypeptide(L)'
;MSTGYHLFLAVAAILSHHVQSADILVATLTFGSPWLDVAKIAEVLASRGHDVTVLAHASQKSDLMRKWPNFRYETFGDPGKPPSIKEVMKTVPPKAFSSTGLLDQVTAGKTVLFATLSLTEETLSDTQLLRKLKNSHYDVVLTSPSVSSGPLVAQYLDLPLVCITRSLPSGQDIRATGVPNPLAYVPTVSSGLSDKMTFFQRVKNVLVYFVATTVGQMVLDKTFDDIAKRTIGDNYTMSAALARTDVWLYDSDLMFDFPKPMMPNMVSIHGHMAERVKPLTEELEKFMQSSGEDGIVLVTFGSMIAAMPAEKADMLAAAFARLPQKVVWRYAGTPPPSLGTNTRTMEWVPQSDLLAHPKTRAFVSHCGFNGVAEAMYHGVPVVGMPLWTDAYDNIARIVARGMAVSLDIHTVTSEEVYQAITTVISDPSEEALSDTQLLRKLKNSHYDVVLTYPSVSCGPLVAQYLDLPLVCTTRSLPTGQDIRATGVPNPLAYVPTVSSGLSDKMTFLQRVKNVLVYFVATTMAQVVFDKIFDDMAQRTIGGNYTMSAALARTDVWLYQSDLMFDFPKPMMPNMVSIAGHMGEGVKPLNEELEKFMQSSGDDGVVLVTFGSMIAAMPAEKADMLAAAFARLPQKVVWRYAGTPPPSLGTNTKTMEWVPQSDLLAEAMYHGVPVVGMPLVTDSHDNIARIVARGMAVSLDIHTSTSEEVYQAITTVISDPRYKEKASKVSTHLRDQPQSPMERAVWWIEHVIKHGGLPHLRSRAAELPFYQYYLLDVMALILAVISAVLLSCWKCCSFACGMCKRGKTNIKLKSH
;
A
#
# COMPACT_ATOMS: atom_id res chain seq x y z
N MET A 1 -2.52 24.61 50.98
CA MET A 1 -2.24 23.26 50.42
C MET A 1 -3.31 22.78 49.43
N SER A 2 -4.61 23.06 49.63
CA SER A 2 -5.68 22.63 48.71
C SER A 2 -5.60 23.27 47.30
N THR A 3 -5.26 24.55 47.19
CA THR A 3 -5.22 25.26 45.89
C THR A 3 -4.11 24.78 44.95
N GLY A 4 -2.95 24.38 45.51
CA GLY A 4 -1.84 23.82 44.71
C GLY A 4 -2.12 22.41 44.20
N TYR A 5 -2.93 21.63 44.93
CA TYR A 5 -3.33 20.27 44.53
C TYR A 5 -4.33 20.32 43.36
N HIS A 6 -5.28 21.26 43.38
CA HIS A 6 -6.20 21.47 42.27
C HIS A 6 -5.52 22.07 41.03
N LEU A 7 -4.52 22.94 41.22
CA LEU A 7 -3.73 23.46 40.10
C LEU A 7 -2.84 22.37 39.48
N PHE A 8 -2.26 21.49 40.30
CA PHE A 8 -1.48 20.35 39.81
C PHE A 8 -2.35 19.33 39.07
N LEU A 9 -3.57 19.06 39.56
CA LEU A 9 -4.54 18.21 38.85
C LEU A 9 -5.05 18.85 37.55
N ALA A 10 -5.28 20.17 37.53
CA ALA A 10 -5.67 20.89 36.32
C ALA A 10 -4.54 20.93 35.29
N VAL A 11 -3.30 21.16 35.72
CA VAL A 11 -2.12 21.14 34.85
C VAL A 11 -1.80 19.72 34.39
N ALA A 12 -1.97 18.70 35.23
CA ALA A 12 -1.85 17.30 34.83
C ALA A 12 -2.95 16.86 33.86
N ALA A 13 -4.18 17.39 34.00
CA ALA A 13 -5.29 17.14 33.07
C ALA A 13 -5.12 17.87 31.71
N ILE A 14 -4.45 19.03 31.70
CA ILE A 14 -4.12 19.78 30.47
C ILE A 14 -2.86 19.21 29.79
N LEU A 15 -1.92 18.64 30.55
CA LEU A 15 -0.71 17.98 30.03
C LEU A 15 -0.93 16.50 29.67
N SER A 16 -1.98 15.85 30.19
CA SER A 16 -2.47 14.60 29.62
C SER A 16 -3.18 14.96 28.32
N HIS A 17 -2.55 14.69 27.18
CA HIS A 17 -3.29 14.56 25.92
C HIS A 17 -4.58 13.79 26.22
N HIS A 18 -5.74 14.40 25.96
CA HIS A 18 -7.01 13.69 25.92
C HIS A 18 -6.91 12.60 24.83
N VAL A 19 -6.37 11.44 25.18
CA VAL A 19 -6.69 10.22 24.44
C VAL A 19 -8.12 9.91 24.86
N GLN A 20 -9.06 10.43 24.08
CA GLN A 20 -10.44 10.02 24.19
C GLN A 20 -10.46 8.49 24.03
N SER A 21 -10.81 7.76 25.10
CA SER A 21 -10.96 6.31 25.01
C SER A 21 -12.00 6.01 23.92
N ALA A 22 -11.69 5.04 23.08
CA ALA A 22 -12.56 4.61 22.00
C ALA A 22 -13.01 3.19 22.29
N ASP A 23 -14.28 2.88 22.03
CA ASP A 23 -14.85 1.55 22.14
C ASP A 23 -14.65 0.81 20.80
N ILE A 24 -13.73 -0.16 20.79
CA ILE A 24 -13.27 -0.85 19.58
C ILE A 24 -13.86 -2.26 19.54
N LEU A 25 -14.57 -2.60 18.47
CA LEU A 25 -15.08 -3.95 18.24
C LEU A 25 -14.15 -4.74 17.32
N VAL A 26 -13.59 -5.83 17.82
CA VAL A 26 -12.78 -6.78 17.05
C VAL A 26 -13.66 -7.93 16.55
N ALA A 27 -13.91 -7.99 15.24
CA ALA A 27 -14.82 -8.96 14.62
C ALA A 27 -14.09 -9.79 13.56
N THR A 28 -13.32 -10.81 13.98
CA THR A 28 -12.54 -11.67 13.07
C THR A 28 -12.52 -13.13 13.53
N LEU A 29 -11.88 -14.00 12.75
CA LEU A 29 -11.65 -15.39 13.14
C LEU A 29 -10.67 -15.44 14.33
N THR A 30 -11.10 -15.95 15.47
CA THR A 30 -10.30 -16.08 16.71
C THR A 30 -9.42 -17.34 16.72
N PHE A 31 -8.84 -17.71 15.57
CA PHE A 31 -7.95 -18.87 15.39
C PHE A 31 -6.76 -18.55 14.47
N GLY A 32 -5.65 -19.26 14.67
CA GLY A 32 -4.51 -19.25 13.75
C GLY A 32 -3.77 -17.90 13.70
N SER A 33 -3.02 -17.67 12.62
CA SER A 33 -2.30 -16.41 12.38
C SER A 33 -3.22 -15.20 12.19
N PRO A 34 -4.39 -15.25 11.51
CA PRO A 34 -5.23 -14.06 11.34
C PRO A 34 -5.69 -13.45 12.67
N TRP A 35 -5.90 -14.28 13.69
CA TRP A 35 -6.18 -13.80 15.04
C TRP A 35 -4.99 -13.09 15.67
N LEU A 36 -3.78 -13.64 15.52
CA LEU A 36 -2.58 -13.09 16.15
C LEU A 36 -2.26 -11.68 15.62
N ASP A 37 -2.42 -11.46 14.31
CA ASP A 37 -2.16 -10.17 13.66
C ASP A 37 -3.10 -9.09 14.23
N VAL A 38 -4.39 -9.40 14.33
CA VAL A 38 -5.40 -8.47 14.88
C VAL A 38 -5.25 -8.31 16.40
N ALA A 39 -4.98 -9.39 17.13
CA ALA A 39 -4.84 -9.38 18.58
C ALA A 39 -3.69 -8.50 19.04
N LYS A 40 -2.55 -8.51 18.32
CA LYS A 40 -1.38 -7.69 18.71
C LYS A 40 -1.68 -6.19 18.60
N ILE A 41 -2.34 -5.77 17.53
CA ILE A 41 -2.79 -4.39 17.37
C ILE A 41 -3.81 -4.03 18.45
N ALA A 42 -4.76 -4.91 18.73
CA ALA A 42 -5.74 -4.75 19.80
C ALA A 42 -5.08 -4.63 21.20
N GLU A 43 -4.02 -5.38 21.50
CA GLU A 43 -3.27 -5.28 22.77
C GLU A 43 -2.66 -3.89 22.93
N VAL A 44 -2.03 -3.38 21.87
CA VAL A 44 -1.43 -2.04 21.88
C VAL A 44 -2.50 -0.96 22.05
N LEU A 45 -3.66 -1.10 21.39
CA LEU A 45 -4.79 -0.18 21.57
C LEU A 45 -5.32 -0.21 23.01
N ALA A 46 -5.51 -1.40 23.58
CA ALA A 46 -5.92 -1.54 24.98
C ALA A 46 -4.89 -0.92 25.93
N SER A 47 -3.59 -1.12 25.69
CA SER A 47 -2.51 -0.54 26.50
C SER A 47 -2.47 0.99 26.48
N ARG A 48 -3.05 1.61 25.45
CA ARG A 48 -3.18 3.06 25.29
C ARG A 48 -4.47 3.64 25.88
N GLY A 49 -5.27 2.79 26.54
CA GLY A 49 -6.48 3.21 27.25
C GLY A 49 -7.78 3.07 26.45
N HIS A 50 -7.77 2.42 25.28
CA HIS A 50 -9.00 2.12 24.52
C HIS A 50 -9.69 0.86 25.05
N ASP A 51 -11.01 0.82 24.96
CA ASP A 51 -11.82 -0.33 25.38
C ASP A 51 -11.99 -1.30 24.21
N VAL A 52 -11.33 -2.46 24.27
CA VAL A 52 -11.36 -3.46 23.18
C VAL A 52 -12.30 -4.61 23.50
N THR A 53 -13.31 -4.82 22.66
CA THR A 53 -14.26 -5.93 22.76
C THR A 53 -14.09 -6.91 21.60
N VAL A 54 -13.86 -8.18 21.90
CA VAL A 54 -13.64 -9.24 20.91
C VAL A 54 -14.92 -10.06 20.73
N LEU A 55 -15.37 -10.19 19.48
CA LEU A 55 -16.43 -11.11 19.10
C LEU A 55 -15.84 -12.52 18.90
N ALA A 56 -16.21 -13.47 19.76
CA ALA A 56 -15.64 -14.82 19.79
C ALA A 56 -16.69 -15.92 19.85
N HIS A 57 -16.37 -17.11 19.35
CA HIS A 57 -17.24 -18.27 19.56
C HIS A 57 -17.27 -18.67 21.05
N ALA A 58 -18.43 -18.99 21.61
CA ALA A 58 -18.63 -19.24 23.03
C ALA A 58 -17.68 -20.33 23.59
N SER A 59 -17.43 -21.38 22.79
CA SER A 59 -16.52 -22.47 23.14
C SER A 59 -15.04 -22.06 23.32
N GLN A 60 -14.66 -20.83 22.95
CA GLN A 60 -13.28 -20.34 23.01
C GLN A 60 -13.05 -19.28 24.10
N LYS A 61 -14.13 -18.74 24.67
CA LYS A 61 -14.08 -17.58 25.58
C LYS A 61 -13.06 -17.78 26.70
N SER A 62 -13.09 -18.93 27.39
CA SER A 62 -12.22 -19.22 28.52
C SER A 62 -10.74 -19.23 28.15
N ASP A 63 -10.39 -19.80 26.99
CA ASP A 63 -9.00 -19.85 26.51
C ASP A 63 -8.49 -18.46 26.10
N LEU A 64 -9.36 -17.66 25.47
CA LEU A 64 -9.03 -16.29 25.07
C LEU A 64 -8.86 -15.38 26.29
N MET A 65 -9.79 -15.41 27.26
CA MET A 65 -9.69 -14.62 28.50
C MET A 65 -8.43 -14.95 29.31
N ARG A 66 -7.98 -16.21 29.30
CA ARG A 66 -6.72 -16.59 29.96
C ARG A 66 -5.49 -15.97 29.29
N LYS A 67 -5.51 -15.87 27.95
CA LYS A 67 -4.38 -15.35 27.16
C LYS A 67 -4.39 -13.83 27.03
N TRP A 68 -5.57 -13.22 26.93
CA TRP A 68 -5.79 -11.79 26.75
C TRP A 68 -6.81 -11.24 27.76
N PRO A 69 -6.45 -11.17 29.05
CA PRO A 69 -7.38 -10.79 30.12
C PRO A 69 -7.86 -9.33 30.04
N ASN A 70 -7.13 -8.48 29.32
CA ASN A 70 -7.44 -7.05 29.20
C ASN A 70 -8.52 -6.75 28.14
N PHE A 71 -9.03 -7.75 27.44
CA PHE A 71 -10.11 -7.57 26.46
C PHE A 71 -11.48 -7.91 27.06
N ARG A 72 -12.51 -7.25 26.56
CA ARG A 72 -13.91 -7.65 26.76
C ARG A 72 -14.30 -8.68 25.70
N TYR A 73 -15.31 -9.50 25.98
CA TYR A 73 -15.71 -10.59 25.08
C TYR A 73 -17.23 -10.67 24.91
N GLU A 74 -17.66 -10.57 23.67
CA GLU A 74 -19.02 -10.90 23.23
C GLU A 74 -19.01 -12.24 22.51
N THR A 75 -19.99 -13.10 22.79
CA THR A 75 -19.98 -14.48 22.31
C THR A 75 -21.22 -14.90 21.57
N PHE A 76 -21.03 -15.76 20.58
CA PHE A 76 -22.08 -16.45 19.82
C PHE A 76 -21.81 -17.97 19.76
N GLY A 77 -22.82 -18.73 19.32
CA GLY A 77 -22.71 -20.18 19.16
C GLY A 77 -22.75 -20.95 20.49
N ASP A 78 -22.66 -22.28 20.39
CA ASP A 78 -22.83 -23.19 21.52
C ASP A 78 -21.48 -23.41 22.27
N PRO A 79 -21.39 -23.15 23.60
CA PRO A 79 -20.17 -23.39 24.36
C PRO A 79 -19.69 -24.85 24.35
N GLY A 80 -20.59 -25.82 24.20
CA GLY A 80 -20.29 -27.25 24.17
C GLY A 80 -19.90 -27.79 22.79
N LYS A 81 -20.09 -27.01 21.71
CA LYS A 81 -19.86 -27.45 20.33
C LYS A 81 -18.87 -26.52 19.62
N PRO A 82 -17.59 -26.92 19.46
CA PRO A 82 -16.64 -26.08 18.75
C PRO A 82 -17.03 -25.90 17.28
N PRO A 83 -16.66 -24.77 16.66
CA PRO A 83 -17.00 -24.50 15.27
C PRO A 83 -16.25 -25.45 14.33
N SER A 84 -16.89 -25.82 13.22
CA SER A 84 -16.35 -26.79 12.25
C SER A 84 -14.95 -26.43 11.73
N ILE A 85 -14.67 -25.13 11.61
CA ILE A 85 -13.35 -24.61 11.19
C ILE A 85 -12.22 -25.06 12.13
N LYS A 86 -12.49 -25.20 13.44
CA LYS A 86 -11.49 -25.68 14.42
C LYS A 86 -11.01 -27.10 14.09
N GLU A 87 -11.89 -27.95 13.59
CA GLU A 87 -11.57 -29.34 13.26
C GLU A 87 -10.92 -29.46 11.87
N VAL A 88 -11.39 -28.67 10.90
CA VAL A 88 -10.77 -28.58 9.57
C VAL A 88 -9.32 -28.11 9.69
N MET A 89 -9.05 -27.12 10.54
CA MET A 89 -7.70 -26.59 10.77
C MET A 89 -6.73 -27.59 11.42
N LYS A 90 -7.22 -28.67 12.05
CA LYS A 90 -6.35 -29.75 12.56
C LYS A 90 -6.06 -30.82 11.50
N THR A 91 -7.03 -31.08 10.62
CA THR A 91 -7.01 -32.26 9.75
C THR A 91 -6.47 -31.97 8.35
N VAL A 92 -6.57 -30.73 7.88
CA VAL A 92 -6.12 -30.32 6.54
C VAL A 92 -4.60 -30.13 6.45
N PRO A 93 -3.92 -29.36 7.33
CA PRO A 93 -2.48 -29.09 7.17
C PRO A 93 -1.59 -30.34 7.12
N PRO A 94 -1.80 -31.40 7.94
CA PRO A 94 -0.98 -32.61 7.85
C PRO A 94 -1.09 -33.33 6.50
N LYS A 95 -2.22 -33.19 5.79
CA LYS A 95 -2.40 -33.80 4.45
C LYS A 95 -1.56 -33.10 3.37
N ALA A 96 -1.07 -31.88 3.64
CA ALA A 96 -0.22 -31.13 2.72
C ALA A 96 0.96 -31.95 2.25
N PHE A 97 1.63 -32.67 3.16
CA PHE A 97 2.81 -33.48 2.86
C PHE A 97 2.56 -34.61 1.84
N SER A 98 1.32 -35.10 1.75
CA SER A 98 0.92 -36.19 0.87
C SER A 98 0.17 -35.74 -0.39
N SER A 99 -0.35 -34.51 -0.41
CA SER A 99 -1.16 -34.00 -1.51
C SER A 99 -0.29 -33.39 -2.60
N THR A 100 -0.04 -34.15 -3.66
CA THR A 100 0.78 -33.70 -4.80
C THR A 100 -0.04 -33.13 -5.96
N GLY A 101 -1.37 -33.28 -5.94
CA GLY A 101 -2.26 -32.92 -7.05
C GLY A 101 -3.10 -31.66 -6.84
N LEU A 102 -3.36 -30.93 -7.93
CA LEU A 102 -4.26 -29.76 -7.97
C LEU A 102 -5.66 -30.06 -7.40
N LEU A 103 -6.19 -31.26 -7.64
CA LEU A 103 -7.51 -31.69 -7.16
C LEU A 103 -7.58 -31.80 -5.62
N ASP A 104 -6.52 -32.29 -4.98
CA ASP A 104 -6.45 -32.40 -3.52
C ASP A 104 -6.38 -31.02 -2.89
N GLN A 105 -5.60 -30.12 -3.49
CA GLN A 105 -5.50 -28.72 -3.07
C GLN A 105 -6.85 -28.00 -3.18
N VAL A 106 -7.58 -28.18 -4.29
CA VAL A 106 -8.94 -27.63 -4.48
C VAL A 106 -9.92 -28.19 -3.45
N THR A 107 -9.87 -29.49 -3.18
CA THR A 107 -10.79 -30.16 -2.25
C THR A 107 -10.60 -29.66 -0.80
N ALA A 108 -9.35 -29.51 -0.37
CA ALA A 108 -9.04 -28.94 0.93
C ALA A 108 -9.43 -27.46 1.03
N GLY A 109 -9.15 -26.65 0.00
CA GLY A 109 -9.55 -25.24 -0.04
C GLY A 109 -11.07 -25.08 0.06
N LYS A 110 -11.82 -25.93 -0.65
CA LYS A 110 -13.28 -26.02 -0.54
C LYS A 110 -13.73 -26.32 0.90
N THR A 111 -13.07 -27.26 1.57
CA THR A 111 -13.40 -27.66 2.94
C THR A 111 -13.19 -26.51 3.94
N VAL A 112 -12.07 -25.78 3.83
CA VAL A 112 -11.77 -24.60 4.67
C VAL A 112 -12.79 -23.49 4.43
N LEU A 113 -13.13 -23.24 3.15
CA LEU A 113 -14.11 -22.22 2.78
C LEU A 113 -15.50 -22.50 3.39
N PHE A 114 -16.03 -23.73 3.24
CA PHE A 114 -17.35 -24.08 3.80
C PHE A 114 -17.40 -23.97 5.32
N ALA A 115 -16.35 -24.44 6.01
CA ALA A 115 -16.29 -24.34 7.45
C ALA A 115 -16.29 -22.88 7.94
N THR A 116 -15.67 -21.98 7.18
CA THR A 116 -15.69 -20.55 7.46
C THR A 116 -17.07 -19.93 7.21
N LEU A 117 -17.70 -20.24 6.07
CA LEU A 117 -19.02 -19.71 5.74
C LEU A 117 -20.07 -20.15 6.78
N SER A 118 -19.94 -21.37 7.30
CA SER A 118 -20.78 -21.86 8.41
C SER A 118 -20.63 -21.01 9.67
N LEU A 119 -19.41 -20.60 10.04
CA LEU A 119 -19.19 -19.73 11.20
C LEU A 119 -19.78 -18.33 10.99
N THR A 120 -19.65 -17.81 9.76
CA THR A 120 -20.25 -16.52 9.36
C THR A 120 -21.76 -16.56 9.50
N GLU A 121 -22.40 -17.62 9.00
CA GLU A 121 -23.84 -17.81 9.13
C GLU A 121 -24.28 -17.93 10.59
N GLU A 122 -23.55 -18.69 11.42
CA GLU A 122 -23.84 -18.80 12.85
C GLU A 122 -23.77 -17.44 13.55
N THR A 123 -22.78 -16.61 13.20
CA THR A 123 -22.63 -15.25 13.76
C THR A 123 -23.79 -14.34 13.34
N LEU A 124 -24.10 -14.29 12.04
CA LEU A 124 -25.10 -13.37 11.49
C LEU A 124 -26.54 -13.80 11.78
N SER A 125 -26.77 -15.09 12.06
CA SER A 125 -28.09 -15.61 12.44
C SER A 125 -28.46 -15.31 13.91
N ASP A 126 -27.48 -14.94 14.75
CA ASP A 126 -27.73 -14.60 16.15
C ASP A 126 -28.31 -13.19 16.30
N THR A 127 -29.64 -13.11 16.16
CA THR A 127 -30.36 -11.83 16.26
C THR A 127 -30.25 -11.17 17.65
N GLN A 128 -30.02 -11.94 18.72
CA GLN A 128 -29.86 -11.39 20.07
C GLN A 128 -28.51 -10.70 20.20
N LEU A 129 -27.44 -11.35 19.73
CA LEU A 129 -26.12 -10.76 19.64
C LEU A 129 -26.14 -9.50 18.78
N LEU A 130 -26.68 -9.55 17.56
CA LEU A 130 -26.67 -8.39 16.66
C LEU A 130 -27.41 -7.18 17.25
N ARG A 131 -28.55 -7.40 17.93
CA ARG A 131 -29.24 -6.34 18.67
C ARG A 131 -28.40 -5.80 19.82
N LYS A 132 -27.72 -6.67 20.56
CA LYS A 132 -26.82 -6.27 21.63
C LYS A 132 -25.68 -5.41 21.08
N LEU A 133 -25.01 -5.85 20.02
CA LEU A 133 -23.95 -5.09 19.36
C LEU A 133 -24.41 -3.73 18.84
N LYS A 134 -25.65 -3.63 18.34
CA LYS A 134 -26.24 -2.37 17.87
C LYS A 134 -26.61 -1.41 19.00
N ASN A 135 -26.94 -1.94 20.18
CA ASN A 135 -27.24 -1.15 21.37
C ASN A 135 -25.98 -0.78 22.15
N SER A 136 -24.90 -1.55 21.99
CA SER A 136 -23.57 -1.19 22.45
C SER A 136 -23.00 -0.10 21.53
N HIS A 137 -22.67 1.06 22.08
CA HIS A 137 -21.97 2.09 21.31
C HIS A 137 -20.52 1.64 21.08
N TYR A 138 -20.12 1.48 19.82
CA TYR A 138 -18.73 1.26 19.40
C TYR A 138 -18.35 2.35 18.40
N ASP A 139 -17.07 2.71 18.37
CA ASP A 139 -16.55 3.77 17.50
C ASP A 139 -15.99 3.23 16.18
N VAL A 140 -15.47 1.99 16.17
CA VAL A 140 -14.82 1.38 15.00
C VAL A 140 -14.83 -0.15 15.08
N VAL A 141 -14.89 -0.80 13.91
CA VAL A 141 -14.69 -2.24 13.76
C VAL A 141 -13.30 -2.53 13.22
N LEU A 142 -12.54 -3.36 13.94
CA LEU A 142 -11.26 -3.91 13.52
C LEU A 142 -11.44 -5.38 13.11
N THR A 143 -11.00 -5.76 11.91
CA THR A 143 -11.14 -7.13 11.42
C THR A 143 -10.02 -7.56 10.49
N SER A 144 -9.73 -8.87 10.42
CA SER A 144 -9.15 -9.46 9.22
C SER A 144 -10.28 -9.94 8.30
N PRO A 145 -10.47 -9.35 7.10
CA PRO A 145 -11.56 -9.68 6.19
C PRO A 145 -11.38 -11.06 5.54
N SER A 146 -10.16 -11.60 5.61
CA SER A 146 -9.88 -12.98 5.21
C SER A 146 -10.75 -13.90 6.04
N VAL A 147 -11.75 -14.52 5.41
CA VAL A 147 -12.55 -15.59 6.01
C VAL A 147 -13.26 -15.18 7.32
N SER A 148 -13.85 -13.98 7.39
CA SER A 148 -14.65 -13.54 8.55
C SER A 148 -15.91 -12.73 8.19
N SER A 149 -16.86 -12.63 9.12
CA SER A 149 -18.10 -11.83 9.00
C SER A 149 -17.88 -10.34 9.31
N GLY A 150 -16.67 -9.93 9.70
CA GLY A 150 -16.35 -8.58 10.19
C GLY A 150 -16.84 -7.43 9.30
N PRO A 151 -16.57 -7.45 7.98
CA PRO A 151 -17.08 -6.40 7.08
C PRO A 151 -18.60 -6.28 7.09
N LEU A 152 -19.32 -7.40 7.07
CA LEU A 152 -20.80 -7.41 7.11
C LEU A 152 -21.33 -6.92 8.47
N VAL A 153 -20.66 -7.26 9.57
CA VAL A 153 -20.99 -6.75 10.90
C VAL A 153 -20.80 -5.23 10.97
N ALA A 154 -19.68 -4.70 10.45
CA ALA A 154 -19.43 -3.26 10.39
C ALA A 154 -20.49 -2.53 9.55
N GLN A 155 -20.85 -3.10 8.40
CA GLN A 155 -21.91 -2.54 7.55
C GLN A 155 -23.28 -2.56 8.25
N TYR A 156 -23.60 -3.62 9.00
CA TYR A 156 -24.86 -3.73 9.75
C TYR A 156 -24.97 -2.72 10.90
N LEU A 157 -23.84 -2.47 11.58
CA LEU A 157 -23.74 -1.50 12.68
C LEU A 157 -23.57 -0.05 12.19
N ASP A 158 -23.30 0.15 10.90
CA ASP A 158 -23.00 1.44 10.27
C ASP A 158 -21.78 2.13 10.88
N LEU A 159 -20.74 1.34 11.18
CA LEU A 159 -19.51 1.80 11.84
C LEU A 159 -18.34 1.91 10.85
N PRO A 160 -17.35 2.79 11.14
CA PRO A 160 -16.07 2.79 10.46
C PRO A 160 -15.39 1.42 10.51
N LEU A 161 -14.71 1.04 9.43
CA LEU A 161 -14.13 -0.29 9.24
C LEU A 161 -12.62 -0.21 8.94
N VAL A 162 -11.82 -0.88 9.77
CA VAL A 162 -10.38 -1.09 9.56
C VAL A 162 -10.12 -2.56 9.28
N CYS A 163 -9.61 -2.85 8.08
CA CYS A 163 -9.28 -4.20 7.64
C CYS A 163 -7.77 -4.46 7.73
N ILE A 164 -7.37 -5.55 8.40
CA ILE A 164 -6.00 -6.05 8.42
C ILE A 164 -5.90 -7.26 7.49
N THR A 165 -5.17 -7.14 6.41
CA THR A 165 -4.99 -8.24 5.45
C THR A 165 -3.64 -8.15 4.80
N ARG A 166 -3.18 -9.23 4.18
CA ARG A 166 -2.02 -9.17 3.30
C ARG A 166 -2.41 -9.06 1.83
N SER A 167 -3.40 -9.84 1.44
CA SER A 167 -4.06 -9.82 0.14
C SER A 167 -5.27 -10.75 0.22
N LEU A 168 -6.29 -10.52 -0.61
CA LEU A 168 -7.42 -11.43 -0.71
C LEU A 168 -7.25 -12.35 -1.94
N PRO A 169 -7.38 -13.69 -1.79
CA PRO A 169 -7.07 -14.65 -2.86
C PRO A 169 -7.85 -14.46 -4.17
N SER A 170 -9.02 -13.85 -4.10
CA SER A 170 -9.92 -13.59 -5.23
C SER A 170 -9.86 -12.14 -5.74
N GLY A 171 -8.91 -11.33 -5.24
CA GLY A 171 -8.75 -9.92 -5.57
C GLY A 171 -9.88 -9.03 -5.05
N GLN A 172 -10.59 -9.45 -4.01
CA GLN A 172 -11.68 -8.66 -3.40
C GLN A 172 -11.19 -7.31 -2.87
N ASP A 173 -9.99 -7.26 -2.28
CA ASP A 173 -9.37 -6.06 -1.75
C ASP A 173 -9.03 -5.07 -2.88
N ILE A 174 -8.50 -5.58 -3.99
CA ILE A 174 -8.22 -4.80 -5.20
C ILE A 174 -9.52 -4.20 -5.77
N ARG A 175 -10.60 -5.00 -5.84
CA ARG A 175 -11.91 -4.52 -6.30
C ARG A 175 -12.53 -3.50 -5.34
N ALA A 176 -12.45 -3.75 -4.04
CA ALA A 176 -13.03 -2.91 -2.99
C ALA A 176 -12.32 -1.55 -2.89
N THR A 177 -11.00 -1.53 -3.00
CA THR A 177 -10.19 -0.30 -3.00
C THR A 177 -10.26 0.45 -4.33
N GLY A 178 -10.64 -0.24 -5.42
CA GLY A 178 -10.55 0.32 -6.77
C GLY A 178 -9.12 0.55 -7.24
N VAL A 179 -8.13 0.01 -6.54
CA VAL A 179 -6.72 0.12 -6.90
C VAL A 179 -6.49 -0.63 -8.21
N PRO A 180 -5.84 -0.02 -9.21
CA PRO A 180 -5.50 -0.73 -10.43
C PRO A 180 -4.50 -1.86 -10.15
N ASN A 181 -4.67 -2.99 -10.84
CA ASN A 181 -3.79 -4.15 -10.71
C ASN A 181 -3.14 -4.52 -12.07
N PRO A 182 -1.97 -3.94 -12.41
CA PRO A 182 -1.34 -4.15 -13.71
C PRO A 182 -0.72 -5.53 -13.86
N LEU A 183 -1.45 -6.47 -14.47
CA LEU A 183 -1.03 -7.87 -14.62
C LEU A 183 0.23 -8.07 -15.48
N ALA A 184 0.71 -7.02 -16.17
CA ALA A 184 1.94 -7.05 -16.93
C ALA A 184 3.19 -7.21 -16.04
N TYR A 185 3.13 -6.71 -14.80
CA TYR A 185 4.25 -6.77 -13.85
C TYR A 185 3.84 -7.07 -12.40
N VAL A 186 2.55 -6.98 -12.04
CA VAL A 186 2.09 -7.40 -10.72
C VAL A 186 1.63 -8.85 -10.79
N PRO A 187 2.32 -9.79 -10.12
CA PRO A 187 1.91 -11.18 -10.10
C PRO A 187 0.63 -11.35 -9.27
N THR A 188 -0.32 -12.11 -9.81
CA THR A 188 -1.57 -12.46 -9.15
C THR A 188 -1.27 -13.38 -7.98
N VAL A 189 -1.98 -13.20 -6.87
CA VAL A 189 -1.93 -14.11 -5.72
C VAL A 189 -2.19 -15.54 -6.19
N SER A 190 -1.44 -16.50 -5.66
CA SER A 190 -1.40 -17.91 -6.02
C SER A 190 -0.81 -18.23 -7.39
N SER A 191 -0.17 -17.27 -8.08
CA SER A 191 0.48 -17.54 -9.36
C SER A 191 1.89 -18.12 -9.23
N GLY A 192 2.57 -17.89 -8.10
CA GLY A 192 3.98 -18.26 -7.88
C GLY A 192 4.95 -17.52 -8.82
N LEU A 193 4.56 -16.36 -9.34
CA LEU A 193 5.35 -15.55 -10.27
C LEU A 193 6.02 -14.35 -9.57
N SER A 194 7.09 -13.83 -10.17
CA SER A 194 7.72 -12.57 -9.77
C SER A 194 7.24 -11.40 -10.63
N ASP A 195 7.71 -10.19 -10.32
CA ASP A 195 7.51 -8.98 -11.14
C ASP A 195 8.25 -9.01 -12.49
N LYS A 196 9.27 -9.88 -12.60
CA LYS A 196 10.02 -10.14 -13.83
C LYS A 196 9.47 -11.37 -14.55
N MET A 197 8.42 -11.15 -15.33
CA MET A 197 7.76 -12.21 -16.10
C MET A 197 8.17 -12.23 -17.56
N THR A 198 8.51 -13.42 -18.06
CA THR A 198 8.49 -13.72 -19.50
C THR A 198 7.08 -13.60 -20.08
N PHE A 199 6.97 -13.58 -21.41
CA PHE A 199 5.66 -13.53 -22.08
C PHE A 199 4.70 -14.63 -21.60
N PHE A 200 5.14 -15.89 -21.56
CA PHE A 200 4.29 -17.01 -21.14
C PHE A 200 3.90 -16.94 -19.66
N GLN A 201 4.80 -16.43 -18.80
CA GLN A 201 4.46 -16.17 -17.40
C GLN A 201 3.41 -15.07 -17.27
N ARG A 202 3.45 -14.00 -18.08
CA ARG A 202 2.37 -12.99 -18.11
C ARG A 202 1.05 -13.58 -18.57
N VAL A 203 1.05 -14.46 -19.59
CA VAL A 203 -0.16 -15.17 -20.02
C VAL A 203 -0.73 -16.01 -18.88
N LYS A 204 0.13 -16.79 -18.18
CA LYS A 204 -0.26 -17.53 -16.97
C LYS A 204 -0.86 -16.58 -15.94
N ASN A 205 -0.22 -15.43 -15.69
CA ASN A 205 -0.67 -14.45 -14.71
C ASN A 205 -2.10 -13.94 -15.00
N VAL A 206 -2.36 -13.58 -16.26
CA VAL A 206 -3.69 -13.11 -16.70
C VAL A 206 -4.75 -14.19 -16.58
N LEU A 207 -4.43 -15.43 -16.93
CA LEU A 207 -5.36 -16.56 -16.79
C LEU A 207 -5.68 -16.84 -15.32
N VAL A 208 -4.66 -16.87 -14.45
CA VAL A 208 -4.84 -17.06 -13.01
C VAL A 208 -5.68 -15.93 -12.42
N TYR A 209 -5.43 -14.67 -12.80
CA TYR A 209 -6.25 -13.53 -12.41
C TYR A 209 -7.72 -13.74 -12.78
N PHE A 210 -8.00 -14.01 -14.05
CA PHE A 210 -9.37 -14.15 -14.53
C PHE A 210 -10.12 -15.30 -13.84
N VAL A 211 -9.46 -16.44 -13.65
CA VAL A 211 -10.04 -17.59 -12.94
C VAL A 211 -10.28 -17.23 -11.48
N ALA A 212 -9.29 -16.68 -10.77
CA ALA A 212 -9.41 -16.34 -9.37
C ALA A 212 -10.50 -15.29 -9.10
N THR A 213 -10.58 -14.24 -9.93
CA THR A 213 -11.60 -13.19 -9.77
C THR A 213 -12.99 -13.70 -10.10
N THR A 214 -13.16 -14.42 -11.21
CA THR A 214 -14.48 -14.88 -11.67
C THR A 214 -15.04 -15.96 -10.76
N VAL A 215 -14.24 -16.97 -10.41
CA VAL A 215 -14.66 -18.03 -9.47
C VAL A 215 -14.91 -17.44 -8.08
N GLY A 216 -14.05 -16.51 -7.63
CA GLY A 216 -14.23 -15.80 -6.37
C GLY A 216 -15.56 -15.06 -6.29
N GLN A 217 -15.95 -14.33 -7.35
CA GLN A 217 -17.23 -13.63 -7.40
C GLN A 217 -18.42 -14.60 -7.45
N MET A 218 -18.36 -15.62 -8.31
CA MET A 218 -19.48 -16.54 -8.53
C MET A 218 -19.74 -17.47 -7.35
N VAL A 219 -18.70 -17.84 -6.59
CA VAL A 219 -18.80 -18.80 -5.49
C VAL A 219 -18.72 -18.08 -4.15
N LEU A 220 -17.66 -17.32 -3.91
CA LEU A 220 -17.33 -16.77 -2.59
C LEU A 220 -18.21 -15.56 -2.26
N ASP A 221 -18.17 -14.51 -3.08
CA ASP A 221 -18.97 -13.28 -2.88
C ASP A 221 -20.47 -13.62 -2.86
N LYS A 222 -20.93 -14.41 -3.84
CA LYS A 222 -22.32 -14.87 -3.91
C LYS A 222 -22.77 -15.61 -2.65
N THR A 223 -21.95 -16.50 -2.08
CA THR A 223 -22.36 -17.26 -0.89
C THR A 223 -22.45 -16.37 0.34
N PHE A 224 -21.54 -15.39 0.48
CA PHE A 224 -21.65 -14.38 1.53
C PHE A 224 -22.90 -13.51 1.36
N ASP A 225 -23.20 -13.09 0.13
CA ASP A 225 -24.40 -12.30 -0.17
C ASP A 225 -25.68 -13.10 0.12
N ASP A 226 -25.72 -14.40 -0.23
CA ASP A 226 -26.85 -15.29 0.06
C ASP A 226 -27.01 -15.52 1.58
N ILE A 227 -25.92 -15.52 2.37
CA ILE A 227 -25.97 -15.55 3.84
C ILE A 227 -26.49 -14.22 4.40
N ALA A 228 -25.94 -13.09 3.94
CA ALA A 228 -26.33 -11.76 4.39
C ALA A 228 -27.83 -11.52 4.12
N LYS A 229 -28.28 -11.88 2.92
CA LYS A 229 -29.68 -11.79 2.50
C LYS A 229 -30.64 -12.51 3.44
N ARG A 230 -30.32 -13.75 3.82
CA ARG A 230 -31.18 -14.58 4.67
C ARG A 230 -31.12 -14.23 6.17
N THR A 231 -30.08 -13.53 6.61
CA THR A 231 -29.83 -13.24 8.04
C THR A 231 -30.10 -11.79 8.41
N ILE A 232 -29.43 -10.84 7.74
CA ILE A 232 -29.46 -9.40 8.06
C ILE A 232 -30.25 -8.57 7.04
N GLY A 233 -30.54 -9.13 5.86
CA GLY A 233 -31.46 -8.57 4.85
C GLY A 233 -30.82 -8.28 3.49
N ASP A 234 -31.64 -7.91 2.51
CA ASP A 234 -31.27 -7.80 1.09
C ASP A 234 -30.31 -6.64 0.76
N ASN A 235 -30.14 -5.67 1.66
CA ASN A 235 -29.31 -4.48 1.42
C ASN A 235 -27.82 -4.69 1.71
N TYR A 236 -27.43 -5.87 2.18
CA TYR A 236 -26.07 -6.15 2.62
C TYR A 236 -25.39 -7.13 1.64
N THR A 237 -24.23 -6.73 1.13
CA THR A 237 -23.39 -7.57 0.25
C THR A 237 -21.95 -7.47 0.69
N MET A 238 -21.18 -8.54 0.52
CA MET A 238 -19.77 -8.57 0.89
C MET A 238 -18.96 -7.51 0.11
N SER A 239 -19.28 -7.34 -1.17
CA SER A 239 -18.65 -6.31 -2.01
C SER A 239 -18.90 -4.90 -1.47
N ALA A 240 -20.15 -4.58 -1.10
CA ALA A 240 -20.50 -3.27 -0.53
C ALA A 240 -19.86 -3.07 0.86
N ALA A 241 -19.81 -4.12 1.68
CA ALA A 241 -19.16 -4.07 2.98
C ALA A 241 -17.65 -3.78 2.88
N LEU A 242 -16.94 -4.49 2.00
CA LEU A 242 -15.50 -4.28 1.80
C LEU A 242 -15.20 -2.93 1.16
N ALA A 243 -16.01 -2.46 0.21
CA ALA A 243 -15.84 -1.15 -0.44
C ALA A 243 -15.99 0.04 0.54
N ARG A 244 -16.59 -0.18 1.72
CA ARG A 244 -16.71 0.80 2.80
C ARG A 244 -15.54 0.83 3.77
N THR A 245 -14.51 -0.01 3.57
CA THR A 245 -13.34 -0.04 4.44
C THR A 245 -12.62 1.31 4.41
N ASP A 246 -12.52 1.96 5.57
CA ASP A 246 -11.88 3.26 5.74
C ASP A 246 -10.36 3.13 5.62
N VAL A 247 -9.76 2.14 6.27
CA VAL A 247 -8.31 1.88 6.25
C VAL A 247 -8.02 0.39 6.04
N TRP A 248 -7.15 0.10 5.08
CA TRP A 248 -6.58 -1.21 4.83
C TRP A 248 -5.16 -1.25 5.40
N LEU A 249 -4.97 -1.98 6.50
CA LEU A 249 -3.66 -2.27 7.07
C LEU A 249 -3.10 -3.51 6.37
N TYR A 250 -2.14 -3.29 5.47
CA TYR A 250 -1.48 -4.34 4.72
C TYR A 250 -0.32 -4.94 5.50
N ASP A 251 -0.45 -6.21 5.86
CA ASP A 251 0.66 -6.97 6.45
C ASP A 251 1.62 -7.45 5.36
N SER A 252 2.33 -6.48 4.77
CA SER A 252 3.31 -6.68 3.70
C SER A 252 4.17 -5.43 3.60
N ASP A 253 5.49 -5.58 3.45
CA ASP A 253 6.42 -4.46 3.27
C ASP A 253 6.94 -4.38 1.84
N LEU A 254 7.49 -3.22 1.51
CA LEU A 254 8.17 -2.96 0.25
C LEU A 254 9.46 -3.76 0.07
N MET A 255 10.09 -4.19 1.18
CA MET A 255 11.23 -5.11 1.14
C MET A 255 10.81 -6.54 0.82
N PHE A 256 9.55 -6.90 1.06
CA PHE A 256 9.05 -8.26 0.87
C PHE A 256 8.21 -8.40 -0.41
N ASP A 257 7.24 -7.51 -0.65
CA ASP A 257 6.36 -7.54 -1.82
C ASP A 257 7.00 -6.92 -3.06
N PHE A 258 6.38 -7.12 -4.22
CA PHE A 258 6.80 -6.42 -5.44
C PHE A 258 6.14 -5.04 -5.54
N PRO A 259 6.79 -4.05 -6.19
CA PRO A 259 6.19 -2.75 -6.48
C PRO A 259 4.84 -2.90 -7.17
N LYS A 260 3.79 -2.42 -6.50
CA LYS A 260 2.42 -2.41 -7.03
C LYS A 260 1.74 -1.12 -6.63
N PRO A 261 0.72 -0.68 -7.39
CA PRO A 261 -0.04 0.51 -7.03
C PRO A 261 -0.78 0.29 -5.72
N MET A 262 -0.82 1.32 -4.88
CA MET A 262 -1.55 1.35 -3.61
C MET A 262 -2.42 2.60 -3.55
N MET A 263 -3.60 2.48 -2.94
CA MET A 263 -4.44 3.64 -2.62
C MET A 263 -3.96 4.28 -1.30
N PRO A 264 -4.22 5.57 -1.09
CA PRO A 264 -3.83 6.30 0.13
C PRO A 264 -4.22 5.64 1.46
N ASN A 265 -5.37 4.95 1.48
CA ASN A 265 -5.87 4.26 2.65
C ASN A 265 -5.36 2.81 2.77
N MET A 266 -4.41 2.40 1.93
CA MET A 266 -3.70 1.12 2.01
C MET A 266 -2.35 1.35 2.68
N VAL A 267 -2.23 1.01 3.96
CA VAL A 267 -1.06 1.31 4.80
C VAL A 267 -0.33 0.01 5.13
N SER A 268 0.93 -0.08 4.73
CA SER A 268 1.79 -1.20 5.12
C SER A 268 2.11 -1.15 6.62
N ILE A 269 1.94 -2.27 7.31
CA ILE A 269 2.21 -2.45 8.75
C ILE A 269 3.14 -3.64 9.03
N HIS A 270 3.94 -4.06 8.06
CA HIS A 270 4.86 -5.18 8.23
C HIS A 270 5.81 -5.00 9.42
N GLY A 271 6.24 -6.12 10.00
CA GLY A 271 7.12 -6.12 11.17
C GLY A 271 6.39 -5.82 12.49
N HIS A 272 5.09 -5.50 12.47
CA HIS A 272 4.29 -5.30 13.69
C HIS A 272 4.25 -6.54 14.61
N MET A 273 4.53 -7.73 14.04
CA MET A 273 4.63 -9.00 14.76
C MET A 273 6.01 -9.25 15.40
N ALA A 274 7.04 -8.50 15.03
CA ALA A 274 8.37 -8.65 15.61
C ALA A 274 8.38 -8.11 17.05
N GLU A 275 8.50 -8.99 18.04
CA GLU A 275 8.57 -8.58 19.45
C GLU A 275 9.98 -8.09 19.82
N ARG A 276 10.09 -7.36 20.95
CA ARG A 276 11.39 -7.13 21.58
C ARG A 276 12.00 -8.47 21.97
N VAL A 277 13.22 -8.71 21.50
CA VAL A 277 14.02 -9.89 21.79
C VAL A 277 14.11 -10.10 23.30
N LYS A 278 13.63 -11.25 23.76
CA LYS A 278 13.75 -11.70 25.14
C LYS A 278 15.02 -12.56 25.29
N PRO A 279 15.69 -12.52 26.45
CA PRO A 279 16.79 -13.44 26.71
C PRO A 279 16.31 -14.90 26.59
N LEU A 280 17.12 -15.74 25.92
CA LEU A 280 16.87 -17.18 25.86
C LEU A 280 17.02 -17.80 27.25
N THR A 281 16.40 -18.96 27.48
CA THR A 281 16.65 -19.73 28.71
C THR A 281 18.11 -20.15 28.76
N GLU A 282 18.69 -20.25 29.96
CA GLU A 282 20.12 -20.59 30.13
C GLU A 282 20.52 -21.88 29.39
N GLU A 283 19.62 -22.87 29.38
CA GLU A 283 19.86 -24.14 28.70
C GLU A 283 19.90 -24.00 27.17
N LEU A 284 19.00 -23.18 26.61
CA LEU A 284 18.94 -22.94 25.17
C LEU A 284 20.11 -22.05 24.75
N GLU A 285 20.42 -21.00 25.52
CA GLU A 285 21.59 -20.15 25.31
C GLU A 285 22.89 -20.97 25.30
N LYS A 286 23.08 -21.87 26.28
CA LYS A 286 24.24 -22.76 26.32
C LYS A 286 24.32 -23.67 25.09
N PHE A 287 23.19 -24.16 24.60
CA PHE A 287 23.13 -24.93 23.35
C PHE A 287 23.51 -24.06 22.14
N MET A 288 22.99 -22.84 22.04
CA MET A 288 23.32 -21.88 21.00
C MET A 288 24.83 -21.59 20.98
N GLN A 289 25.44 -21.31 22.13
CA GLN A 289 26.88 -21.04 22.25
C GLN A 289 27.74 -22.27 21.96
N SER A 290 27.26 -23.49 22.23
CA SER A 290 27.99 -24.72 21.94
C SER A 290 28.24 -24.98 20.45
N SER A 291 27.60 -24.22 19.56
CA SER A 291 27.82 -24.27 18.12
C SER A 291 29.14 -23.64 17.65
N GLY A 292 29.86 -22.94 18.53
CA GLY A 292 31.12 -22.30 18.15
C GLY A 292 30.92 -21.30 17.01
N GLU A 293 31.84 -21.26 16.05
CA GLU A 293 31.77 -20.32 14.91
C GLU A 293 30.81 -20.77 13.80
N ASP A 294 30.53 -22.07 13.72
CA ASP A 294 29.65 -22.65 12.70
C ASP A 294 28.23 -22.12 12.79
N GLY A 295 27.75 -21.88 14.02
CA GLY A 295 26.43 -21.31 14.30
C GLY A 295 25.28 -22.31 14.24
N ILE A 296 24.06 -21.77 14.08
CA ILE A 296 22.79 -22.47 14.27
C ILE A 296 21.91 -22.39 13.03
N VAL A 297 21.25 -23.51 12.73
CA VAL A 297 20.12 -23.55 11.79
C VAL A 297 18.82 -23.70 12.59
N LEU A 298 17.89 -22.76 12.39
CA LEU A 298 16.55 -22.85 12.98
C LEU A 298 15.61 -23.55 12.00
N VAL A 299 14.80 -24.50 12.48
CA VAL A 299 13.87 -25.28 11.66
C VAL A 299 12.46 -25.23 12.24
N THR A 300 11.48 -24.74 11.47
CA THR A 300 10.06 -24.74 11.87
C THR A 300 9.13 -24.76 10.66
N PHE A 301 8.05 -25.54 10.76
CA PHE A 301 7.01 -25.62 9.72
C PHE A 301 5.70 -24.91 10.14
N GLY A 302 5.81 -23.93 11.06
CA GLY A 302 4.70 -23.06 11.45
C GLY A 302 3.73 -23.69 12.45
N SER A 303 2.94 -22.86 13.13
CA SER A 303 2.14 -23.25 14.30
C SER A 303 1.22 -24.46 14.08
N MET A 304 0.72 -24.64 12.85
CA MET A 304 -0.22 -25.69 12.46
C MET A 304 0.42 -27.06 12.19
N ILE A 305 1.74 -27.13 12.06
CA ILE A 305 2.48 -28.36 11.78
C ILE A 305 3.41 -28.64 12.96
N ALA A 306 2.92 -29.48 13.89
CA ALA A 306 3.70 -29.91 15.05
C ALA A 306 4.57 -31.15 14.74
N ALA A 307 4.14 -32.00 13.80
CA ALA A 307 4.85 -33.19 13.35
C ALA A 307 4.61 -33.40 11.86
N MET A 308 5.43 -34.25 11.23
CA MET A 308 5.36 -34.60 9.82
C MET A 308 5.55 -36.12 9.63
N PRO A 309 5.21 -36.69 8.46
CA PRO A 309 5.39 -38.11 8.19
C PRO A 309 6.82 -38.59 8.47
N ALA A 310 6.96 -39.80 9.03
CA ALA A 310 8.24 -40.33 9.51
C ALA A 310 9.34 -40.32 8.43
N GLU A 311 8.99 -40.66 7.18
CA GLU A 311 9.91 -40.64 6.04
C GLU A 311 10.46 -39.23 5.76
N LYS A 312 9.60 -38.20 5.77
CA LYS A 312 10.02 -36.81 5.56
C LYS A 312 10.83 -36.27 6.74
N ALA A 313 10.45 -36.64 7.97
CA ALA A 313 11.19 -36.28 9.16
C ALA A 313 12.59 -36.91 9.18
N ASP A 314 12.71 -38.18 8.76
CA ASP A 314 13.99 -38.89 8.67
C ASP A 314 14.88 -38.36 7.54
N MET A 315 14.29 -38.01 6.38
CA MET A 315 15.01 -37.35 5.29
C MET A 315 15.64 -36.01 5.73
N LEU A 316 14.88 -35.16 6.43
CA LEU A 316 15.38 -33.90 6.98
C LEU A 316 16.44 -34.14 8.06
N ALA A 317 16.20 -35.09 8.97
CA ALA A 317 17.15 -35.44 10.03
C ALA A 317 18.49 -35.93 9.45
N ALA A 318 18.46 -36.75 8.39
CA ALA A 318 19.65 -37.22 7.69
C ALA A 318 20.45 -36.07 7.04
N ALA A 319 19.77 -35.05 6.52
CA ALA A 319 20.43 -33.85 6.02
C ALA A 319 21.07 -33.03 7.17
N PHE A 320 20.32 -32.83 8.25
CA PHE A 320 20.76 -32.04 9.41
C PHE A 320 21.94 -32.68 10.14
N ALA A 321 21.98 -34.01 10.24
CA ALA A 321 23.07 -34.75 10.89
C ALA A 321 24.45 -34.53 10.23
N ARG A 322 24.46 -34.09 8.97
CA ARG A 322 25.69 -33.80 8.20
C ARG A 322 26.20 -32.38 8.40
N LEU A 323 25.39 -31.49 8.96
CA LEU A 323 25.75 -30.08 9.12
C LEU A 323 26.76 -29.92 10.26
N PRO A 324 27.81 -29.09 10.09
CA PRO A 324 28.66 -28.68 11.21
C PRO A 324 27.90 -27.80 12.21
N GLN A 325 26.87 -27.07 11.75
CA GLN A 325 25.98 -26.29 12.60
C GLN A 325 25.21 -27.15 13.60
N LYS A 326 24.86 -26.56 14.75
CA LYS A 326 23.78 -27.13 15.56
C LYS A 326 22.43 -26.75 14.96
N VAL A 327 21.43 -27.59 15.20
CA VAL A 327 20.09 -27.40 14.64
C VAL A 327 19.08 -27.32 15.78
N VAL A 328 18.27 -26.27 15.81
CA VAL A 328 17.12 -26.14 16.70
C VAL A 328 15.87 -26.40 15.87
N TRP A 329 15.16 -27.49 16.17
CA TRP A 329 14.02 -27.92 15.36
C TRP A 329 12.74 -27.98 16.18
N ARG A 330 11.74 -27.17 15.81
CA ARG A 330 10.37 -27.36 16.33
C ARG A 330 9.75 -28.62 15.74
N TYR A 331 9.67 -29.68 16.56
CA TYR A 331 9.15 -30.98 16.19
C TYR A 331 8.63 -31.73 17.42
N ALA A 332 7.34 -32.07 17.40
CA ALA A 332 6.62 -32.79 18.46
C ALA A 332 6.28 -34.24 18.07
N GLY A 333 6.83 -34.74 16.96
CA GLY A 333 6.66 -36.14 16.53
C GLY A 333 7.68 -37.09 17.16
N THR A 334 7.59 -38.37 16.80
CA THR A 334 8.58 -39.38 17.23
C THR A 334 9.96 -39.04 16.67
N PRO A 335 11.02 -39.00 17.50
CA PRO A 335 12.38 -38.71 17.04
C PRO A 335 12.78 -39.57 15.83
N PRO A 336 13.23 -38.95 14.72
CA PRO A 336 13.61 -39.70 13.52
C PRO A 336 14.85 -40.59 13.77
N PRO A 337 14.97 -41.77 13.13
CA PRO A 337 16.13 -42.64 13.26
C PRO A 337 17.47 -41.97 12.94
N SER A 338 17.50 -41.09 11.93
CA SER A 338 18.70 -40.39 11.46
C SER A 338 19.00 -39.10 12.23
N LEU A 339 18.38 -38.88 13.40
CA LEU A 339 18.58 -37.65 14.19
C LEU A 339 20.01 -37.55 14.74
N GLY A 340 20.77 -36.58 14.22
CA GLY A 340 22.15 -36.33 14.64
C GLY A 340 22.25 -35.69 16.03
N THR A 341 23.40 -35.88 16.69
CA THR A 341 23.71 -35.29 18.02
C THR A 341 23.86 -33.76 17.99
N ASN A 342 23.94 -33.17 16.81
CA ASN A 342 23.94 -31.72 16.59
C ASN A 342 22.53 -31.11 16.59
N THR A 343 21.47 -31.92 16.58
CA THR A 343 20.08 -31.45 16.47
C THR A 343 19.34 -31.58 17.80
N ARG A 344 18.66 -30.50 18.22
CA ARG A 344 17.77 -30.45 19.37
C ARG A 344 16.33 -30.24 18.92
N THR A 345 15.45 -31.18 19.23
CA THR A 345 14.02 -31.07 18.96
C THR A 345 13.28 -30.47 20.17
N MET A 346 12.25 -29.66 19.89
CA MET A 346 11.41 -29.01 20.90
C MET A 346 9.95 -28.97 20.43
N GLU A 347 8.99 -29.08 21.34
CA GLU A 347 7.57 -28.94 21.00
C GLU A 347 7.22 -27.49 20.56
N TRP A 348 7.85 -26.52 21.21
CA TRP A 348 7.72 -25.10 20.92
C TRP A 348 9.08 -24.40 21.02
N VAL A 349 9.29 -23.40 20.16
CA VAL A 349 10.54 -22.61 20.11
C VAL A 349 10.23 -21.12 20.19
N PRO A 350 11.03 -20.31 20.91
CA PRO A 350 10.95 -18.86 20.85
C PRO A 350 11.52 -18.35 19.52
N GLN A 351 10.75 -18.49 18.44
CA GLN A 351 11.20 -18.34 17.06
C GLN A 351 11.88 -16.97 16.79
N SER A 352 11.22 -15.87 17.14
CA SER A 352 11.77 -14.52 16.95
C SER A 352 13.06 -14.31 17.75
N ASP A 353 13.13 -14.75 19.01
CA ASP A 353 14.33 -14.61 19.84
C ASP A 353 15.51 -15.43 19.28
N LEU A 354 15.22 -16.63 18.74
CA LEU A 354 16.22 -17.46 18.07
C LEU A 354 16.69 -16.84 16.75
N LEU A 355 15.78 -16.27 15.95
CA LEU A 355 16.15 -15.56 14.72
C LEU A 355 17.00 -14.32 15.01
N ALA A 356 16.74 -13.63 16.12
CA ALA A 356 17.52 -12.48 16.55
C ALA A 356 18.92 -12.83 17.08
N HIS A 357 19.15 -14.09 17.44
CA HIS A 357 20.38 -14.49 18.11
C HIS A 357 21.58 -14.47 17.13
N PRO A 358 22.74 -13.88 17.47
CA PRO A 358 23.88 -13.72 16.55
C PRO A 358 24.46 -15.02 15.98
N LYS A 359 24.23 -16.16 16.64
CA LYS A 359 24.66 -17.48 16.16
C LYS A 359 23.74 -18.07 15.08
N THR A 360 22.56 -17.51 14.83
CA THR A 360 21.63 -18.05 13.82
C THR A 360 22.09 -17.68 12.42
N ARG A 361 22.32 -18.68 11.57
CA ARG A 361 22.88 -18.54 10.22
C ARG A 361 21.87 -18.77 9.11
N ALA A 362 20.89 -19.65 9.35
CA ALA A 362 19.89 -19.98 8.35
C ALA A 362 18.56 -20.38 9.00
N PHE A 363 17.49 -20.19 8.25
CA PHE A 363 16.14 -20.55 8.66
C PHE A 363 15.48 -21.51 7.67
N VAL A 364 15.24 -22.74 8.08
CA VAL A 364 14.47 -23.73 7.30
C VAL A 364 13.00 -23.58 7.65
N SER A 365 12.16 -23.26 6.66
CA SER A 365 10.78 -22.87 6.90
C SER A 365 9.81 -23.39 5.84
N HIS A 366 8.56 -23.64 6.27
CA HIS A 366 7.42 -23.83 5.37
C HIS A 366 7.00 -22.57 4.59
N CYS A 367 7.64 -21.42 4.83
CA CYS A 367 7.39 -20.13 4.18
C CYS A 367 6.04 -19.48 4.54
N GLY A 368 5.47 -19.79 5.69
CA GLY A 368 4.38 -18.98 6.26
C GLY A 368 4.84 -17.54 6.50
N PHE A 369 3.96 -16.57 6.24
CA PHE A 369 4.32 -15.16 6.19
C PHE A 369 5.03 -14.65 7.44
N ASN A 370 4.46 -14.86 8.64
CA ASN A 370 5.00 -14.32 9.88
C ASN A 370 6.44 -14.81 10.14
N GLY A 371 6.72 -16.09 9.86
CA GLY A 371 8.08 -16.62 10.01
C GLY A 371 9.07 -16.04 8.99
N VAL A 372 8.62 -15.81 7.75
CA VAL A 372 9.46 -15.14 6.75
C VAL A 372 9.70 -13.68 7.14
N ALA A 373 8.68 -12.98 7.62
CA ALA A 373 8.77 -11.60 8.10
C ALA A 373 9.77 -11.46 9.26
N GLU A 374 9.71 -12.35 10.26
CA GLU A 374 10.67 -12.37 11.36
C GLU A 374 12.11 -12.65 10.88
N ALA A 375 12.28 -13.59 9.95
CA ALA A 375 13.61 -13.90 9.39
C ALA A 375 14.18 -12.71 8.62
N MET A 376 13.36 -12.01 7.84
CA MET A 376 13.75 -10.78 7.16
C MET A 376 14.11 -9.68 8.15
N TYR A 377 13.30 -9.48 9.19
CA TYR A 377 13.53 -8.47 10.23
C TYR A 377 14.87 -8.67 10.94
N HIS A 378 15.28 -9.92 11.15
CA HIS A 378 16.56 -10.27 11.78
C HIS A 378 17.71 -10.54 10.79
N GLY A 379 17.48 -10.43 9.48
CA GLY A 379 18.50 -10.61 8.45
C GLY A 379 19.00 -12.06 8.28
N VAL A 380 18.14 -13.06 8.53
CA VAL A 380 18.47 -14.48 8.42
C VAL A 380 17.97 -15.06 7.08
N PRO A 381 18.84 -15.67 6.26
CA PRO A 381 18.43 -16.25 4.97
C PRO A 381 17.59 -17.52 5.13
N VAL A 382 16.73 -17.79 4.15
CA VAL A 382 15.69 -18.83 4.26
C VAL A 382 15.93 -20.00 3.31
N VAL A 383 15.88 -21.23 3.81
CA VAL A 383 15.68 -22.44 2.99
C VAL A 383 14.20 -22.80 3.05
N GLY A 384 13.49 -22.46 1.98
CA GLY A 384 12.03 -22.53 1.93
C GLY A 384 11.52 -23.84 1.36
N MET A 385 10.55 -24.44 2.04
CA MET A 385 9.85 -25.67 1.66
C MET A 385 8.33 -25.44 1.69
N PRO A 386 7.75 -24.74 0.70
CA PRO A 386 6.34 -24.35 0.73
C PRO A 386 5.43 -25.58 0.73
N LEU A 387 4.42 -25.58 1.62
CA LEU A 387 3.51 -26.71 1.83
C LEU A 387 2.07 -26.45 1.40
N TRP A 388 1.56 -25.23 1.57
CA TRP A 388 0.21 -24.87 1.14
C TRP A 388 0.11 -23.37 0.87
N THR A 389 -0.88 -23.00 0.06
CA THR A 389 -1.49 -21.67 -0.02
C THR A 389 -0.52 -20.59 -0.47
N ASP A 390 -0.47 -19.50 0.27
CA ASP A 390 0.38 -18.33 0.11
C ASP A 390 1.87 -18.66 0.30
N ALA A 391 2.25 -19.77 0.93
CA ALA A 391 3.65 -20.13 1.13
C ALA A 391 4.45 -20.19 -0.18
N TYR A 392 3.83 -20.66 -1.27
CA TYR A 392 4.44 -20.69 -2.61
C TYR A 392 4.72 -19.28 -3.16
N ASP A 393 3.83 -18.34 -2.87
CA ASP A 393 3.99 -16.93 -3.25
C ASP A 393 5.02 -16.21 -2.37
N ASN A 394 5.11 -16.60 -1.10
CA ASN A 394 6.02 -16.02 -0.10
C ASN A 394 7.45 -16.35 -0.47
N ILE A 395 7.73 -17.62 -0.76
CA ILE A 395 9.07 -18.07 -1.15
C ILE A 395 9.49 -17.45 -2.48
N ALA A 396 8.59 -17.36 -3.46
CA ALA A 396 8.91 -16.75 -4.77
C ALA A 396 9.39 -15.29 -4.64
N ARG A 397 8.82 -14.52 -3.70
CA ARG A 397 9.24 -13.13 -3.40
C ARG A 397 10.64 -13.03 -2.83
N ILE A 398 10.94 -13.82 -1.80
CA ILE A 398 12.24 -13.75 -1.13
C ILE A 398 13.35 -14.42 -1.95
N VAL A 399 13.04 -15.42 -2.79
CA VAL A 399 13.97 -15.97 -3.80
C VAL A 399 14.31 -14.92 -4.86
N ALA A 400 13.31 -14.20 -5.38
CA ALA A 400 13.54 -13.14 -6.37
C ALA A 400 14.43 -12.00 -5.85
N ARG A 401 14.51 -11.84 -4.52
CA ARG A 401 15.35 -10.87 -3.80
C ARG A 401 16.69 -11.44 -3.34
N GLY A 402 17.01 -12.69 -3.69
CA GLY A 402 18.26 -13.35 -3.31
C GLY A 402 18.36 -13.73 -1.83
N MET A 403 17.26 -13.71 -1.08
CA MET A 403 17.24 -13.97 0.37
C MET A 403 16.91 -15.42 0.72
N ALA A 404 16.61 -16.26 -0.28
CA ALA A 404 16.17 -17.63 -0.04
C ALA A 404 16.46 -18.58 -1.20
N VAL A 405 16.45 -19.87 -0.89
CA VAL A 405 16.38 -20.99 -1.85
C VAL A 405 15.06 -21.73 -1.66
N SER A 406 14.36 -22.06 -2.74
CA SER A 406 13.11 -22.84 -2.70
C SER A 406 13.37 -24.30 -3.04
N LEU A 407 12.85 -25.21 -2.21
CA LEU A 407 12.88 -26.66 -2.41
C LEU A 407 11.46 -27.21 -2.42
N ASP A 408 11.19 -28.18 -3.30
CA ASP A 408 9.91 -28.87 -3.31
C ASP A 408 9.95 -30.04 -2.32
N ILE A 409 9.27 -29.89 -1.17
CA ILE A 409 9.25 -30.90 -0.10
C ILE A 409 8.70 -32.26 -0.55
N HIS A 410 7.95 -32.34 -1.64
CA HIS A 410 7.44 -33.61 -2.16
C HIS A 410 8.54 -34.43 -2.83
N THR A 411 9.48 -33.77 -3.52
CA THR A 411 10.49 -34.42 -4.37
C THR A 411 11.91 -34.30 -3.83
N VAL A 412 12.17 -33.36 -2.92
CA VAL A 412 13.50 -33.06 -2.40
C VAL A 412 14.14 -34.25 -1.65
N THR A 413 15.44 -34.39 -1.85
CA THR A 413 16.31 -35.38 -1.21
C THR A 413 17.12 -34.79 -0.05
N SER A 414 17.66 -35.64 0.83
CA SER A 414 18.51 -35.19 1.94
C SER A 414 19.78 -34.47 1.48
N GLU A 415 20.31 -34.83 0.30
CA GLU A 415 21.45 -34.14 -0.32
C GLU A 415 21.09 -32.72 -0.72
N GLU A 416 19.96 -32.52 -1.41
CA GLU A 416 19.53 -31.19 -1.86
C GLU A 416 19.22 -30.27 -0.67
N VAL A 417 18.66 -30.79 0.43
CA VAL A 417 18.47 -30.03 1.67
C VAL A 417 19.81 -29.59 2.26
N TYR A 418 20.77 -30.51 2.37
CA TYR A 418 22.12 -30.21 2.85
C TYR A 418 22.81 -29.15 1.99
N GLN A 419 22.74 -29.28 0.66
CA GLN A 419 23.32 -28.32 -0.28
C GLN A 419 22.66 -26.94 -0.16
N ALA A 420 21.34 -26.88 -0.07
CA ALA A 420 20.63 -25.59 0.03
C ALA A 420 20.97 -24.85 1.34
N ILE A 421 21.03 -25.57 2.46
CA ILE A 421 21.44 -25.01 3.76
C ILE A 421 22.88 -24.52 3.69
N THR A 422 23.79 -25.33 3.15
CA THR A 422 25.19 -24.94 2.98
C THR A 422 25.31 -23.70 2.10
N THR A 423 24.59 -23.66 0.97
CA THR A 423 24.58 -22.54 0.01
C THR A 423 24.15 -21.23 0.66
N VAL A 424 23.08 -21.23 1.48
CA VAL A 424 22.63 -19.98 2.12
C VAL A 424 23.47 -19.55 3.32
N ILE A 425 24.23 -20.48 3.93
CA ILE A 425 25.17 -20.18 5.02
C ILE A 425 26.50 -19.68 4.46
N SER A 426 26.95 -20.20 3.32
CA SER A 426 28.12 -19.71 2.60
C SER A 426 27.82 -18.35 1.95
N ASP A 427 28.59 -17.33 2.34
CA ASP A 427 28.36 -15.93 1.98
C ASP A 427 28.54 -15.68 0.46
N PRO A 428 27.51 -15.24 -0.29
CA PRO A 428 27.68 -14.76 -1.67
C PRO A 428 28.41 -13.40 -1.74
N SER A 429 28.58 -12.70 -0.61
CA SER A 429 29.18 -11.35 -0.54
C SER A 429 30.70 -11.36 -0.61
N GLU A 430 31.37 -12.45 -0.21
CA GLU A 430 32.84 -12.55 -0.30
C GLU A 430 33.32 -12.55 -1.77
N GLU A 431 32.50 -12.99 -2.72
CA GLU A 431 32.78 -12.90 -4.16
C GLU A 431 32.35 -11.56 -4.80
N ALA A 432 31.44 -10.79 -4.20
CA ALA A 432 30.95 -9.53 -4.76
C ALA A 432 31.85 -8.31 -4.46
N LEU A 433 32.67 -8.37 -3.41
CA LEU A 433 33.41 -7.22 -2.86
C LEU A 433 34.95 -7.29 -3.00
N SER A 434 35.49 -8.25 -3.76
CA SER A 434 36.95 -8.51 -3.78
C SER A 434 37.75 -7.82 -4.92
N ASP A 435 37.15 -6.98 -5.77
CA ASP A 435 37.90 -6.19 -6.78
C ASP A 435 38.33 -4.81 -6.25
N THR A 436 39.54 -4.76 -5.72
CA THR A 436 40.19 -3.55 -5.17
C THR A 436 40.72 -2.56 -6.23
N GLN A 437 40.70 -2.91 -7.52
CA GLN A 437 41.12 -2.02 -8.61
C GLN A 437 39.95 -1.23 -9.20
N LEU A 438 38.73 -1.80 -9.14
CA LEU A 438 37.46 -1.18 -9.55
C LEU A 438 37.00 -0.10 -8.55
N LEU A 439 37.13 -0.36 -7.24
CA LEU A 439 36.78 0.56 -6.14
C LEU A 439 37.63 1.84 -6.09
N ARG A 440 38.85 1.83 -6.65
CA ARG A 440 39.73 3.02 -6.69
C ARG A 440 39.40 3.99 -7.81
N LYS A 441 38.76 3.53 -8.88
CA LYS A 441 38.38 4.37 -10.03
C LYS A 441 37.06 5.13 -9.79
N LEU A 442 36.18 4.56 -8.97
CA LEU A 442 34.91 5.14 -8.50
C LEU A 442 35.09 6.27 -7.47
N LYS A 443 36.31 6.47 -6.95
CA LYS A 443 36.60 7.28 -5.75
C LYS A 443 36.88 8.78 -5.98
N ASN A 444 36.91 9.26 -7.23
CA ASN A 444 37.58 10.55 -7.52
C ASN A 444 36.67 11.78 -7.73
N SER A 445 35.37 11.72 -7.44
CA SER A 445 34.52 12.92 -7.40
C SER A 445 33.27 12.81 -6.50
N HIS A 446 33.26 11.81 -5.59
CA HIS A 446 32.14 11.30 -4.79
C HIS A 446 30.95 12.23 -4.51
N TYR A 447 29.80 11.91 -5.13
CA TYR A 447 28.46 12.26 -4.65
C TYR A 447 27.69 10.96 -4.43
N ASP A 448 26.90 10.86 -3.36
CA ASP A 448 26.18 9.63 -3.00
C ASP A 448 24.75 9.56 -3.55
N VAL A 449 24.18 10.71 -3.92
CA VAL A 449 22.81 10.82 -4.47
C VAL A 449 22.66 12.12 -5.26
N VAL A 450 21.82 12.11 -6.29
CA VAL A 450 21.35 13.32 -6.97
C VAL A 450 19.93 13.64 -6.50
N LEU A 451 19.75 14.83 -5.92
CA LEU A 451 18.45 15.34 -5.50
C LEU A 451 18.03 16.47 -6.43
N THR A 452 16.89 16.33 -7.12
CA THR A 452 16.51 17.28 -8.17
C THR A 452 15.00 17.49 -8.30
N TYR A 453 14.62 18.60 -8.96
CA TYR A 453 13.26 18.86 -9.41
C TYR A 453 13.16 18.60 -10.93
N PRO A 454 12.42 17.58 -11.39
CA PRO A 454 12.58 17.06 -12.76
C PRO A 454 11.91 17.90 -13.86
N SER A 455 11.09 18.92 -13.55
CA SER A 455 10.28 19.58 -14.59
C SER A 455 11.05 20.53 -15.51
N VAL A 456 12.22 21.03 -15.09
CA VAL A 456 13.05 22.00 -15.84
C VAL A 456 14.56 21.74 -15.73
N SER A 457 14.97 20.61 -15.15
CA SER A 457 16.38 20.33 -14.87
C SER A 457 16.90 19.13 -15.65
N CYS A 458 18.21 19.13 -15.92
CA CYS A 458 18.93 17.97 -16.44
C CYS A 458 19.32 16.96 -15.33
N GLY A 459 18.90 17.18 -14.09
CA GLY A 459 19.28 16.37 -12.93
C GLY A 459 19.08 14.86 -13.13
N PRO A 460 17.94 14.39 -13.68
CA PRO A 460 17.76 12.96 -13.97
C PRO A 460 18.81 12.40 -14.94
N LEU A 461 19.13 13.14 -16.01
CA LEU A 461 20.15 12.74 -16.99
C LEU A 461 21.55 12.73 -16.38
N VAL A 462 21.85 13.68 -15.50
CA VAL A 462 23.13 13.73 -14.75
C VAL A 462 23.26 12.52 -13.82
N ALA A 463 22.19 12.17 -13.08
CA ALA A 463 22.19 10.99 -12.22
C ALA A 463 22.39 9.70 -13.02
N GLN A 464 21.71 9.58 -14.17
CA GLN A 464 21.86 8.44 -15.06
C GLN A 464 23.28 8.33 -15.63
N TYR A 465 23.90 9.45 -16.00
CA TYR A 465 25.26 9.51 -16.52
C TYR A 465 26.33 9.14 -15.48
N LEU A 466 26.14 9.59 -14.22
CA LEU A 466 27.04 9.32 -13.12
C LEU A 466 26.78 7.98 -12.41
N ASP A 467 25.75 7.25 -12.84
CA ASP A 467 25.25 6.02 -12.23
C ASP A 467 24.94 6.17 -10.72
N LEU A 468 24.41 7.33 -10.33
CA LEU A 468 24.07 7.65 -8.95
C LEU A 468 22.58 7.43 -8.67
N PRO A 469 22.22 7.11 -7.41
CA PRO A 469 20.83 7.12 -6.96
C PRO A 469 20.17 8.48 -7.24
N LEU A 470 18.91 8.45 -7.68
CA LEU A 470 18.15 9.63 -8.07
C LEU A 470 16.93 9.83 -7.17
N VAL A 471 16.86 10.96 -6.48
CA VAL A 471 15.69 11.41 -5.72
C VAL A 471 15.07 12.61 -6.41
N CYS A 472 13.83 12.46 -6.88
CA CYS A 472 13.08 13.56 -7.48
C CYS A 472 12.11 14.16 -6.47
N THR A 473 12.11 15.47 -6.29
CA THR A 473 11.02 16.17 -5.60
C THR A 473 10.07 16.78 -6.64
N THR A 474 8.75 16.64 -6.47
CA THR A 474 7.75 17.21 -7.39
C THR A 474 6.40 17.35 -6.70
N ARG A 475 5.50 18.21 -7.17
CA ARG A 475 4.08 18.15 -6.78
C ARG A 475 3.28 17.27 -7.75
N SER A 476 3.57 17.42 -9.03
CA SER A 476 3.08 16.63 -10.17
C SER A 476 3.81 17.14 -11.42
N LEU A 477 4.08 16.28 -12.40
CA LEU A 477 4.60 16.76 -13.68
C LEU A 477 3.44 17.16 -14.63
N PRO A 478 3.43 18.39 -15.21
CA PRO A 478 2.30 18.90 -16.00
C PRO A 478 1.89 18.01 -17.19
N THR A 479 2.80 17.15 -17.64
CA THR A 479 2.67 16.31 -18.82
C THR A 479 2.59 14.81 -18.50
N GLY A 480 2.47 14.44 -17.22
CA GLY A 480 2.33 13.04 -16.78
C GLY A 480 3.59 12.19 -16.92
N GLN A 481 4.77 12.80 -17.04
CA GLN A 481 6.05 12.10 -17.13
C GLN A 481 6.33 11.24 -15.89
N ASP A 482 5.94 11.73 -14.71
CA ASP A 482 6.02 11.03 -13.43
C ASP A 482 5.17 9.76 -13.43
N ILE A 483 3.96 9.82 -13.97
CA ILE A 483 3.06 8.67 -14.11
C ILE A 483 3.69 7.58 -14.99
N ARG A 484 4.27 7.97 -16.13
CA ARG A 484 4.95 7.02 -17.04
C ARG A 484 6.23 6.47 -16.44
N ALA A 485 7.05 7.33 -15.85
CA ALA A 485 8.33 6.97 -15.24
C ALA A 485 8.17 6.06 -14.02
N THR A 486 7.07 6.18 -13.28
CA THR A 486 6.77 5.29 -12.16
C THR A 486 6.00 4.04 -12.58
N GLY A 487 5.46 4.00 -13.80
CA GLY A 487 4.56 2.92 -14.22
C GLY A 487 3.27 2.84 -13.39
N VAL A 488 2.95 3.90 -12.63
CA VAL A 488 1.75 3.96 -11.81
C VAL A 488 0.54 4.08 -12.73
N PRO A 489 -0.51 3.27 -12.54
CA PRO A 489 -1.72 3.41 -13.31
C PRO A 489 -2.38 4.75 -13.03
N ASN A 490 -2.94 5.35 -14.09
CA ASN A 490 -3.68 6.61 -14.00
C ASN A 490 -5.14 6.42 -14.47
N PRO A 491 -6.06 6.05 -13.55
CA PRO A 491 -7.46 5.81 -13.88
C PRO A 491 -8.20 7.10 -14.23
N LEU A 492 -8.20 7.48 -15.51
CA LEU A 492 -8.83 8.72 -16.01
C LEU A 492 -10.34 8.83 -15.75
N ALA A 493 -10.97 7.75 -15.28
CA ALA A 493 -12.37 7.74 -14.86
C ALA A 493 -12.63 8.55 -13.58
N TYR A 494 -11.65 8.63 -12.68
CA TYR A 494 -11.77 9.32 -11.39
C TYR A 494 -10.50 10.09 -10.97
N VAL A 495 -9.36 9.90 -11.65
CA VAL A 495 -8.16 10.71 -11.45
C VAL A 495 -8.14 11.85 -12.48
N PRO A 496 -8.33 13.11 -12.06
CA PRO A 496 -8.27 14.23 -12.98
C PRO A 496 -6.84 14.46 -13.47
N THR A 497 -6.69 14.63 -14.78
CA THR A 497 -5.42 14.97 -15.43
C THR A 497 -5.00 16.36 -15.02
N VAL A 498 -3.70 16.55 -14.80
CA VAL A 498 -3.14 17.88 -14.54
C VAL A 498 -3.52 18.84 -15.68
N SER A 499 -3.88 20.06 -15.33
CA SER A 499 -4.44 21.13 -16.18
C SER A 499 -5.87 20.89 -16.70
N SER A 500 -6.59 19.88 -16.19
CA SER A 500 -7.99 19.65 -16.63
C SER A 500 -9.01 20.54 -15.89
N GLY A 501 -8.68 20.98 -14.67
CA GLY A 501 -9.58 21.70 -13.76
C GLY A 501 -10.71 20.83 -13.22
N LEU A 502 -10.59 19.51 -13.27
CA LEU A 502 -11.63 18.56 -12.89
C LEU A 502 -11.40 18.00 -11.47
N SER A 503 -12.48 17.53 -10.84
CA SER A 503 -12.44 16.77 -9.58
C SER A 503 -12.48 15.27 -9.83
N ASP A 504 -12.41 14.47 -8.76
CA ASP A 504 -12.64 13.02 -8.80
C ASP A 504 -14.09 12.63 -9.14
N LYS A 505 -15.04 13.54 -8.91
CA LYS A 505 -16.47 13.36 -9.22
C LYS A 505 -16.81 13.91 -10.60
N MET A 506 -16.38 13.20 -11.64
CA MET A 506 -16.63 13.58 -13.03
C MET A 506 -17.93 12.98 -13.58
N THR A 507 -18.72 13.81 -14.28
CA THR A 507 -19.76 13.35 -15.20
C THR A 507 -19.16 12.62 -16.40
N PHE A 508 -19.99 11.93 -17.19
CA PHE A 508 -19.51 11.24 -18.41
C PHE A 508 -18.75 12.18 -19.37
N LEU A 509 -19.29 13.36 -19.66
CA LEU A 509 -18.64 14.33 -20.55
C LEU A 509 -17.34 14.89 -19.96
N GLN A 510 -17.28 15.08 -18.64
CA GLN A 510 -16.05 15.49 -17.97
C GLN A 510 -14.99 14.38 -18.02
N ARG A 511 -15.37 13.10 -17.91
CA ARG A 511 -14.44 11.97 -18.12
C ARG A 511 -13.90 11.94 -19.54
N VAL A 512 -14.74 12.22 -20.55
CA VAL A 512 -14.29 12.34 -21.95
C VAL A 512 -13.29 13.49 -22.10
N LYS A 513 -13.59 14.68 -21.55
CA LYS A 513 -12.64 15.81 -21.51
C LYS A 513 -11.32 15.40 -20.85
N ASN A 514 -11.40 14.73 -19.70
CA ASN A 514 -10.23 14.29 -18.94
C ASN A 514 -9.31 13.38 -19.77
N VAL A 515 -9.91 12.42 -20.49
CA VAL A 515 -9.19 11.51 -21.40
C VAL A 515 -8.52 12.28 -22.54
N LEU A 516 -9.21 13.21 -23.17
CA LEU A 516 -8.65 14.02 -24.26
C LEU A 516 -7.46 14.87 -23.78
N VAL A 517 -7.60 15.53 -22.63
CA VAL A 517 -6.52 16.34 -22.03
C VAL A 517 -5.30 15.46 -21.70
N TYR A 518 -5.51 14.26 -21.16
CA TYR A 518 -4.44 13.30 -20.91
C TYR A 518 -3.65 12.95 -22.18
N PHE A 519 -4.35 12.61 -23.27
CA PHE A 519 -3.67 12.27 -24.53
C PHE A 519 -2.87 13.46 -25.06
N VAL A 520 -3.45 14.66 -25.09
CA VAL A 520 -2.75 15.87 -25.55
C VAL A 520 -1.51 16.15 -24.69
N ALA A 521 -1.64 16.12 -23.36
CA ALA A 521 -0.53 16.38 -22.44
C ALA A 521 0.58 15.34 -22.58
N THR A 522 0.22 14.05 -22.67
CA THR A 522 1.18 12.94 -22.79
C THR A 522 1.94 12.98 -24.12
N THR A 523 1.24 13.33 -25.22
CA THR A 523 1.86 13.53 -26.54
C THR A 523 2.79 14.73 -26.54
N MET A 524 2.37 15.86 -25.94
CA MET A 524 3.22 17.04 -25.81
C MET A 524 4.50 16.74 -25.01
N ALA A 525 4.39 15.93 -23.95
CA ALA A 525 5.53 15.44 -23.18
C ALA A 525 6.60 14.78 -24.06
N GLN A 526 6.17 13.80 -24.88
CA GLN A 526 7.06 12.97 -25.70
C GLN A 526 7.65 13.73 -26.89
N VAL A 527 6.80 14.46 -27.60
CA VAL A 527 7.18 15.05 -28.90
C VAL A 527 7.95 16.35 -28.72
N VAL A 528 7.69 17.08 -27.62
CA VAL A 528 8.30 18.39 -27.36
C VAL A 528 9.32 18.30 -26.23
N PHE A 529 8.90 17.98 -25.01
CA PHE A 529 9.76 18.09 -23.83
C PHE A 529 10.86 17.03 -23.78
N ASP A 530 10.51 15.75 -23.82
CA ASP A 530 11.46 14.63 -23.76
C ASP A 530 12.49 14.75 -24.90
N LYS A 531 12.02 15.07 -26.12
CA LYS A 531 12.87 15.24 -27.29
C LYS A 531 13.91 16.35 -27.15
N ILE A 532 13.57 17.49 -26.54
CA ILE A 532 14.54 18.59 -26.31
C ILE A 532 15.68 18.11 -25.42
N PHE A 533 15.37 17.38 -24.35
CA PHE A 533 16.37 16.86 -23.42
C PHE A 533 17.17 15.68 -24.01
N ASP A 534 16.52 14.81 -24.78
CA ASP A 534 17.17 13.69 -25.48
C ASP A 534 18.18 14.21 -26.53
N ASP A 535 17.77 15.18 -27.36
CA ASP A 535 18.66 15.83 -28.33
C ASP A 535 19.85 16.52 -27.64
N MET A 536 19.60 17.16 -26.48
CA MET A 536 20.64 17.78 -25.67
C MET A 536 21.61 16.74 -25.10
N ALA A 537 21.11 15.65 -24.52
CA ALA A 537 21.92 14.55 -23.97
C ALA A 537 22.79 13.91 -25.06
N GLN A 538 22.21 13.64 -26.23
CA GLN A 538 22.91 13.08 -27.38
C GLN A 538 24.06 13.98 -27.85
N ARG A 539 23.87 15.30 -27.88
CA ARG A 539 24.92 16.27 -28.30
C ARG A 539 26.01 16.48 -27.25
N THR A 540 25.71 16.32 -25.96
CA THR A 540 26.61 16.74 -24.86
C THR A 540 27.36 15.58 -24.22
N ILE A 541 26.66 14.55 -23.75
CA ILE A 541 27.23 13.42 -23.00
C ILE A 541 27.40 12.14 -23.84
N GLY A 542 26.74 12.07 -25.00
CA GLY A 542 26.82 10.93 -25.94
C GLY A 542 26.21 9.63 -25.40
N GLY A 543 25.89 8.67 -26.27
CA GLY A 543 25.24 7.40 -25.88
C GLY A 543 23.70 7.42 -25.97
N ASN A 544 23.05 6.35 -25.51
CA ASN A 544 21.59 6.14 -25.63
C ASN A 544 20.84 6.57 -24.35
N TYR A 545 21.17 7.75 -23.81
CA TYR A 545 20.52 8.34 -22.63
C TYR A 545 19.26 9.10 -23.06
N THR A 546 18.13 8.78 -22.44
CA THR A 546 16.86 9.47 -22.69
C THR A 546 16.27 9.96 -21.38
N MET A 547 15.58 11.09 -21.40
CA MET A 547 14.89 11.66 -20.24
C MET A 547 13.87 10.67 -19.69
N SER A 548 13.19 9.92 -20.56
CA SER A 548 12.26 8.86 -20.12
C SER A 548 12.97 7.76 -19.33
N ALA A 549 14.13 7.27 -19.80
CA ALA A 549 14.90 6.26 -19.09
C ALA A 549 15.52 6.82 -17.78
N ALA A 550 15.96 8.07 -17.81
CA ALA A 550 16.50 8.76 -16.64
C ALA A 550 15.45 8.90 -15.53
N LEU A 551 14.23 9.34 -15.87
CA LEU A 551 13.13 9.46 -14.93
C LEU A 551 12.65 8.10 -14.42
N ALA A 552 12.61 7.07 -15.28
CA ALA A 552 12.27 5.70 -14.87
C ALA A 552 13.24 5.11 -13.84
N ARG A 553 14.49 5.60 -13.82
CA ARG A 553 15.51 5.26 -12.83
C ARG A 553 15.41 6.06 -11.53
N THR A 554 14.35 6.83 -11.30
CA THR A 554 14.18 7.53 -10.03
C THR A 554 13.94 6.53 -8.90
N ASP A 555 14.78 6.57 -7.87
CA ASP A 555 14.69 5.72 -6.68
C ASP A 555 13.54 6.11 -5.78
N VAL A 556 13.41 7.41 -5.48
CA VAL A 556 12.35 7.96 -4.65
C VAL A 556 11.80 9.24 -5.26
N TRP A 557 10.47 9.33 -5.28
CA TRP A 557 9.69 10.51 -5.66
C TRP A 557 9.12 11.15 -4.40
N LEU A 558 9.65 12.30 -3.99
CA LEU A 558 9.16 13.09 -2.87
C LEU A 558 8.06 14.06 -3.35
N TYR A 559 6.80 13.67 -3.14
CA TYR A 559 5.63 14.43 -3.53
C TYR A 559 5.32 15.58 -2.55
N GLN A 560 5.36 16.81 -3.04
CA GLN A 560 4.97 18.03 -2.31
C GLN A 560 3.43 18.21 -2.27
N SER A 561 2.71 17.12 -2.01
CA SER A 561 1.25 17.04 -1.96
C SER A 561 0.83 15.96 -0.97
N ASP A 562 -0.21 16.21 -0.18
CA ASP A 562 -0.71 15.30 0.84
C ASP A 562 -1.92 14.51 0.35
N LEU A 563 -2.17 13.33 0.92
CA LEU A 563 -3.38 12.55 0.70
C LEU A 563 -4.65 13.35 1.04
N MET A 564 -4.56 14.22 2.04
CA MET A 564 -5.62 15.12 2.43
C MET A 564 -5.85 16.25 1.43
N PHE A 565 -4.91 16.56 0.54
CA PHE A 565 -5.06 17.59 -0.50
C PHE A 565 -5.33 17.00 -1.89
N ASP A 566 -4.72 15.87 -2.25
CA ASP A 566 -4.92 15.22 -3.53
C ASP A 566 -6.24 14.42 -3.57
N PHE A 567 -6.76 14.19 -4.77
CA PHE A 567 -7.82 13.21 -4.94
C PHE A 567 -7.25 11.79 -4.79
N PRO A 568 -8.05 10.82 -4.32
CA PRO A 568 -7.61 9.43 -4.25
C PRO A 568 -7.07 8.97 -5.61
N LYS A 569 -5.78 8.66 -5.65
CA LYS A 569 -5.09 8.17 -6.84
C LYS A 569 -4.11 7.06 -6.43
N PRO A 570 -3.83 6.10 -7.32
CA PRO A 570 -2.83 5.09 -7.04
C PRO A 570 -1.45 5.74 -6.91
N MET A 571 -0.64 5.25 -5.98
CA MET A 571 0.75 5.63 -5.80
C MET A 571 1.62 4.37 -5.79
N MET A 572 2.82 4.46 -6.36
CA MET A 572 3.83 3.43 -6.17
C MET A 572 4.53 3.64 -4.83
N PRO A 573 5.12 2.61 -4.22
CA PRO A 573 5.74 2.74 -2.92
C PRO A 573 6.92 3.70 -2.83
N ASN A 574 7.66 3.90 -3.92
CA ASN A 574 8.69 4.92 -3.99
C ASN A 574 8.14 6.35 -4.16
N MET A 575 6.82 6.54 -4.18
CA MET A 575 6.18 7.85 -4.22
C MET A 575 5.77 8.24 -2.80
N VAL A 576 6.59 9.05 -2.15
CA VAL A 576 6.44 9.44 -0.74
C VAL A 576 5.87 10.85 -0.67
N SER A 577 4.75 11.03 0.02
CA SER A 577 4.20 12.35 0.32
C SER A 577 4.99 13.04 1.44
N ILE A 578 5.44 14.27 1.18
CA ILE A 578 6.18 15.14 2.11
C ILE A 578 5.53 16.54 2.22
N ALA A 579 4.21 16.64 2.10
CA ALA A 579 3.51 17.92 2.17
C ALA A 579 3.62 18.57 3.56
N GLY A 580 3.69 19.90 3.62
CA GLY A 580 3.73 20.64 4.89
C GLY A 580 5.13 20.94 5.43
N HIS A 581 6.19 20.39 4.84
CA HIS A 581 7.59 20.66 5.24
C HIS A 581 7.99 22.14 5.18
N MET A 582 7.27 22.95 4.39
CA MET A 582 7.46 24.41 4.28
C MET A 582 6.82 25.20 5.42
N GLY A 583 5.94 24.58 6.22
CA GLY A 583 5.25 25.22 7.35
C GLY A 583 6.01 25.17 8.69
N GLU A 584 7.15 24.47 8.74
CA GLU A 584 7.98 24.34 9.94
C GLU A 584 9.03 25.45 10.02
N GLY A 585 9.30 25.97 11.23
CA GLY A 585 10.32 27.01 11.45
C GLY A 585 9.86 28.44 11.12
N VAL A 586 8.64 28.81 11.54
CA VAL A 586 8.06 30.16 11.36
C VAL A 586 9.00 31.23 11.89
N LYS A 587 9.44 32.14 11.01
CA LYS A 587 10.19 33.33 11.41
C LYS A 587 9.24 34.39 11.97
N PRO A 588 9.61 35.11 13.04
CA PRO A 588 8.80 36.21 13.54
C PRO A 588 8.63 37.28 12.44
N LEU A 589 7.47 37.92 12.43
CA LEU A 589 7.20 39.06 11.57
C LEU A 589 8.07 40.24 12.00
N ASN A 590 8.34 41.16 11.07
CA ASN A 590 8.95 42.43 11.47
C ASN A 590 7.93 43.27 12.27
N GLU A 591 8.44 44.12 13.18
CA GLU A 591 7.60 44.89 14.11
C GLU A 591 6.57 45.77 13.39
N GLU A 592 6.93 46.32 12.23
CA GLU A 592 6.06 47.20 11.45
C GLU A 592 4.86 46.46 10.84
N LEU A 593 5.09 45.26 10.29
CA LEU A 593 4.03 44.43 9.72
C LEU A 593 3.17 43.83 10.82
N GLU A 594 3.78 43.38 11.92
CA GLU A 594 3.06 42.88 13.08
C GLU A 594 2.13 43.96 13.66
N LYS A 595 2.62 45.18 13.85
CA LYS A 595 1.80 46.31 14.32
C LYS A 595 0.66 46.64 13.35
N PHE A 596 0.92 46.62 12.05
CA PHE A 596 -0.13 46.83 11.03
C PHE A 596 -1.21 45.74 11.10
N MET A 597 -0.81 44.48 11.21
CA MET A 597 -1.74 43.35 11.31
C MET A 597 -2.56 43.39 12.61
N GLN A 598 -1.92 43.66 13.75
CA GLN A 598 -2.60 43.79 15.05
C GLN A 598 -3.60 44.96 15.07
N SER A 599 -3.38 46.02 14.29
CA SER A 599 -4.32 47.13 14.17
C SER A 599 -5.68 46.76 13.52
N SER A 600 -5.80 45.54 12.99
CA SER A 600 -7.06 44.98 12.51
C SER A 600 -7.99 44.51 13.64
N GLY A 601 -7.49 44.35 14.87
CA GLY A 601 -8.28 43.86 16.00
C GLY A 601 -8.91 42.49 15.73
N ASP A 602 -10.17 42.32 16.15
CA ASP A 602 -10.92 41.07 16.04
C ASP A 602 -11.45 40.78 14.61
N ASP A 603 -11.36 41.76 13.70
CA ASP A 603 -11.85 41.60 12.32
C ASP A 603 -10.99 40.63 11.49
N GLY A 604 -9.77 40.33 11.95
CA GLY A 604 -8.80 39.47 11.27
C GLY A 604 -8.05 40.17 10.13
N VAL A 605 -7.17 39.47 9.42
CA VAL A 605 -6.32 40.03 8.34
C VAL A 605 -6.51 39.24 7.04
N VAL A 606 -6.54 39.94 5.91
CA VAL A 606 -6.56 39.33 4.57
C VAL A 606 -5.16 39.40 3.95
N LEU A 607 -4.60 38.25 3.61
CA LEU A 607 -3.33 38.15 2.88
C LEU A 607 -3.60 37.90 1.39
N VAL A 608 -3.04 38.73 0.52
CA VAL A 608 -3.23 38.66 -0.95
C VAL A 608 -1.89 38.45 -1.64
N THR A 609 -1.81 37.42 -2.48
CA THR A 609 -0.59 37.05 -3.21
C THR A 609 -0.92 36.17 -4.42
N PHE A 610 -0.20 36.39 -5.52
CA PHE A 610 -0.35 35.63 -6.78
C PHE A 610 0.90 34.79 -7.10
N GLY A 611 1.69 34.47 -6.07
CA GLY A 611 2.91 33.65 -6.18
C GLY A 611 4.12 34.43 -6.67
N SER A 612 5.31 33.88 -6.49
CA SER A 612 6.58 34.58 -6.72
C SER A 612 6.76 35.12 -8.13
N MET A 613 6.23 34.43 -9.15
CA MET A 613 6.37 34.80 -10.56
C MET A 613 5.56 36.03 -10.97
N ILE A 614 4.54 36.41 -10.20
CA ILE A 614 3.67 37.55 -10.53
C ILE A 614 3.96 38.66 -9.53
N ALA A 615 4.84 39.57 -9.93
CA ALA A 615 5.19 40.75 -9.14
C ALA A 615 4.22 41.92 -9.37
N ALA A 616 3.65 42.03 -10.57
CA ALA A 616 2.70 43.06 -10.96
C ALA A 616 1.67 42.51 -11.96
N MET A 617 0.59 43.24 -12.17
CA MET A 617 -0.50 42.88 -13.09
C MET A 617 -1.02 44.13 -13.81
N PRO A 618 -1.80 43.99 -14.90
CA PRO A 618 -2.37 45.12 -15.62
C PRO A 618 -3.14 46.08 -14.69
N ALA A 619 -2.98 47.40 -14.92
CA ALA A 619 -3.50 48.43 -14.02
C ALA A 619 -5.01 48.31 -13.75
N GLU A 620 -5.80 47.98 -14.77
CA GLU A 620 -7.24 47.75 -14.64
C GLU A 620 -7.58 46.62 -13.66
N LYS A 621 -6.85 45.50 -13.72
CA LYS A 621 -7.05 44.36 -12.81
C LYS A 621 -6.57 44.67 -11.41
N ALA A 622 -5.45 45.39 -11.28
CA ALA A 622 -4.95 45.84 -9.99
C ALA A 622 -5.92 46.81 -9.30
N ASP A 623 -6.52 47.73 -10.06
CA ASP A 623 -7.51 48.69 -9.56
C ASP A 623 -8.84 48.01 -9.19
N MET A 624 -9.30 47.04 -9.98
CA MET A 624 -10.46 46.22 -9.65
C MET A 624 -10.30 45.50 -8.29
N LEU A 625 -9.14 44.89 -8.04
CA LEU A 625 -8.83 44.24 -6.76
C LEU A 625 -8.73 45.27 -5.63
N ALA A 626 -8.03 46.38 -5.87
CA ALA A 626 -7.89 47.45 -4.88
C ALA A 626 -9.25 48.04 -4.45
N ALA A 627 -10.16 48.25 -5.40
CA ALA A 627 -11.52 48.72 -5.13
C ALA A 627 -12.32 47.73 -4.28
N ALA A 628 -12.12 46.42 -4.46
CA ALA A 628 -12.72 45.40 -3.60
C ALA A 628 -12.11 45.43 -2.18
N PHE A 629 -10.78 45.52 -2.08
CA PHE A 629 -10.05 45.53 -0.81
C PHE A 629 -10.36 46.77 0.05
N ALA A 630 -10.52 47.93 -0.57
CA ALA A 630 -10.83 49.19 0.12
C ALA A 630 -12.16 49.15 0.89
N ARG A 631 -13.05 48.22 0.55
CA ARG A 631 -14.37 48.04 1.19
C ARG A 631 -14.33 47.10 2.39
N LEU A 632 -13.24 46.35 2.59
CA LEU A 632 -13.13 45.38 3.66
C LEU A 632 -12.86 46.07 5.00
N PRO A 633 -13.53 45.65 6.10
CA PRO A 633 -13.17 46.12 7.44
C PRO A 633 -11.78 45.63 7.88
N GLN A 634 -11.32 44.49 7.34
CA GLN A 634 -10.01 43.92 7.62
C GLN A 634 -8.86 44.77 7.07
N LYS A 635 -7.70 44.67 7.75
CA LYS A 635 -6.42 45.03 7.15
C LYS A 635 -6.05 44.03 6.06
N VAL A 636 -5.53 44.55 4.95
CA VAL A 636 -5.11 43.77 3.79
C VAL A 636 -3.61 43.90 3.61
N VAL A 637 -2.89 42.78 3.59
CA VAL A 637 -1.48 42.72 3.23
C VAL A 637 -1.40 42.15 1.82
N TRP A 638 -0.90 42.94 0.86
CA TRP A 638 -0.87 42.54 -0.54
C TRP A 638 0.55 42.52 -1.08
N ARG A 639 1.03 41.34 -1.52
CA ARG A 639 2.26 41.26 -2.30
C ARG A 639 2.03 41.84 -3.70
N TYR A 640 2.55 43.04 -3.94
CA TYR A 640 2.41 43.77 -5.18
C TYR A 640 3.57 44.76 -5.34
N ALA A 641 4.30 44.66 -6.45
CA ALA A 641 5.43 45.51 -6.81
C ALA A 641 5.11 46.43 -8.01
N GLY A 642 3.84 46.49 -8.44
CA GLY A 642 3.40 47.41 -9.48
C GLY A 642 3.11 48.82 -8.95
N THR A 643 2.75 49.73 -9.84
CA THR A 643 2.34 51.09 -9.48
C THR A 643 1.06 51.02 -8.62
N PRO A 644 1.02 51.70 -7.45
CA PRO A 644 -0.15 51.69 -6.57
C PRO A 644 -1.45 52.02 -7.33
N PRO A 645 -2.49 51.17 -7.25
CA PRO A 645 -3.74 51.42 -7.95
C PRO A 645 -4.48 52.64 -7.39
N PRO A 646 -5.21 53.41 -8.22
CA PRO A 646 -5.96 54.58 -7.78
C PRO A 646 -6.95 54.29 -6.63
N SER A 647 -7.59 53.12 -6.64
CA SER A 647 -8.59 52.71 -5.65
C SER A 647 -7.98 52.06 -4.39
N LEU A 648 -6.67 52.16 -4.16
CA LEU A 648 -6.01 51.54 -3.02
C LEU A 648 -6.46 52.17 -1.69
N GLY A 649 -7.16 51.40 -0.87
CA GLY A 649 -7.67 51.85 0.44
C GLY A 649 -6.57 51.96 1.50
N THR A 650 -6.80 52.82 2.50
CA THR A 650 -5.89 53.00 3.67
C THR A 650 -5.80 51.77 4.58
N ASN A 651 -6.71 50.80 4.40
CA ASN A 651 -6.67 49.50 5.06
C ASN A 651 -5.72 48.49 4.39
N THR A 652 -5.14 48.84 3.22
CA THR A 652 -4.29 47.94 2.44
C THR A 652 -2.83 48.39 2.48
N LYS A 653 -1.92 47.46 2.78
CA LYS A 653 -0.47 47.67 2.70
C LYS A 653 0.13 46.79 1.62
N THR A 654 0.72 47.42 0.60
CA THR A 654 1.43 46.72 -0.47
C THR A 654 2.89 46.51 -0.12
N MET A 655 3.43 45.35 -0.47
CA MET A 655 4.85 45.02 -0.25
C MET A 655 5.39 44.26 -1.47
N GLU A 656 6.66 44.50 -1.83
CA GLU A 656 7.31 43.73 -2.91
C GLU A 656 7.48 42.25 -2.53
N TRP A 657 7.64 42.00 -1.23
CA TRP A 657 7.81 40.67 -0.68
C TRP A 657 7.07 40.50 0.64
N VAL A 658 6.46 39.34 0.82
CA VAL A 658 5.83 38.87 2.06
C VAL A 658 6.47 37.52 2.40
N PRO A 659 6.76 37.21 3.68
CA PRO A 659 7.23 35.89 4.07
C PRO A 659 6.22 34.82 3.65
N GLN A 660 6.55 34.09 2.59
CA GLN A 660 5.76 33.00 2.04
C GLN A 660 6.72 32.02 1.35
N SER A 661 6.58 30.73 1.62
CA SER A 661 7.40 29.67 1.04
C SER A 661 6.59 28.89 0.01
N ASP A 662 5.37 28.50 0.36
CA ASP A 662 4.36 27.95 -0.58
C ASP A 662 2.93 28.35 -0.20
N LEU A 663 2.19 28.95 -1.13
CA LEU A 663 0.89 29.59 -0.86
C LEU A 663 -0.17 28.64 -0.32
N LEU A 664 -0.43 27.55 -1.05
CA LEU A 664 -1.59 26.70 -0.77
C LEU A 664 -1.26 25.68 0.31
N ALA A 665 -0.03 25.17 0.33
CA ALA A 665 0.42 24.27 1.38
C ALA A 665 0.41 24.97 2.76
N GLU A 666 0.89 26.22 2.85
CA GLU A 666 0.88 26.98 4.10
C GLU A 666 -0.54 27.32 4.55
N ALA A 667 -1.41 27.75 3.63
CA ALA A 667 -2.81 28.04 3.95
C ALA A 667 -3.51 26.82 4.55
N MET A 668 -3.33 25.63 3.98
CA MET A 668 -3.89 24.40 4.54
C MET A 668 -3.23 24.02 5.87
N TYR A 669 -1.91 24.11 5.96
CA TYR A 669 -1.17 23.78 7.18
C TYR A 669 -1.58 24.65 8.37
N HIS A 670 -1.86 25.94 8.15
CA HIS A 670 -2.32 26.89 9.18
C HIS A 670 -3.84 27.02 9.29
N GLY A 671 -4.61 26.26 8.48
CA GLY A 671 -6.07 26.25 8.52
C GLY A 671 -6.69 27.59 8.13
N VAL A 672 -6.15 28.22 7.08
CA VAL A 672 -6.60 29.49 6.52
C VAL A 672 -7.45 29.22 5.27
N PRO A 673 -8.73 29.63 5.25
CA PRO A 673 -9.57 29.56 4.06
C PRO A 673 -9.04 30.42 2.90
N VAL A 674 -9.41 30.08 1.66
CA VAL A 674 -8.80 30.68 0.46
C VAL A 674 -9.84 31.24 -0.52
N VAL A 675 -9.60 32.43 -1.07
CA VAL A 675 -10.26 32.88 -2.32
C VAL A 675 -9.25 32.70 -3.44
N GLY A 676 -9.52 31.76 -4.34
CA GLY A 676 -8.62 31.35 -5.42
C GLY A 676 -8.94 32.05 -6.74
N MET A 677 -7.92 32.62 -7.39
CA MET A 677 -7.99 33.15 -8.75
C MET A 677 -6.90 32.49 -9.60
N PRO A 678 -7.14 31.29 -10.17
CA PRO A 678 -6.13 30.57 -10.93
C PRO A 678 -5.79 31.32 -12.23
N LEU A 679 -4.51 31.27 -12.63
CA LEU A 679 -3.98 32.06 -13.76
C LEU A 679 -3.35 31.18 -14.83
N VAL A 680 -2.59 30.17 -14.41
CA VAL A 680 -1.81 29.31 -15.30
C VAL A 680 -1.79 27.87 -14.80
N THR A 681 -1.69 26.93 -15.74
CA THR A 681 -1.29 25.53 -15.47
C THR A 681 -2.05 24.88 -14.31
N ASP A 682 -1.29 24.29 -13.38
CA ASP A 682 -1.68 23.56 -12.18
C ASP A 682 -2.45 24.38 -11.13
N SER A 683 -2.40 25.72 -11.19
CA SER A 683 -3.16 26.56 -10.25
C SER A 683 -4.67 26.32 -10.34
N HIS A 684 -5.18 25.99 -11.53
CA HIS A 684 -6.59 25.64 -11.74
C HIS A 684 -6.98 24.37 -10.97
N ASP A 685 -6.17 23.32 -11.06
CA ASP A 685 -6.45 22.06 -10.36
C ASP A 685 -6.28 22.24 -8.85
N ASN A 686 -5.27 23.00 -8.42
CA ASN A 686 -5.03 23.25 -7.01
C ASN A 686 -6.21 23.97 -6.35
N ILE A 687 -6.77 25.00 -6.99
CA ILE A 687 -7.98 25.65 -6.48
C ILE A 687 -9.19 24.71 -6.52
N ALA A 688 -9.36 23.92 -7.59
CA ALA A 688 -10.44 22.94 -7.67
C ALA A 688 -10.41 21.92 -6.50
N ARG A 689 -9.22 21.46 -6.09
CA ARG A 689 -9.04 20.55 -4.93
C ARG A 689 -9.49 21.17 -3.61
N ILE A 690 -9.20 22.46 -3.38
CA ILE A 690 -9.54 23.17 -2.13
C ILE A 690 -11.02 23.54 -2.11
N VAL A 691 -11.59 23.92 -3.27
CA VAL A 691 -13.03 24.15 -3.44
C VAL A 691 -13.82 22.87 -3.19
N ALA A 692 -13.38 21.73 -3.73
CA ALA A 692 -14.01 20.42 -3.50
C ALA A 692 -14.04 20.04 -2.00
N ARG A 693 -13.05 20.51 -1.24
CA ARG A 693 -12.97 20.34 0.22
C ARG A 693 -13.78 21.37 1.01
N GLY A 694 -14.36 22.36 0.33
CA GLY A 694 -15.15 23.43 0.91
C GLY A 694 -14.32 24.42 1.73
N MET A 695 -13.03 24.55 1.44
CA MET A 695 -12.12 25.50 2.07
C MET A 695 -11.91 26.76 1.23
N ALA A 696 -12.40 26.77 -0.01
CA ALA A 696 -12.19 27.88 -0.92
C ALA A 696 -13.41 28.23 -1.78
N VAL A 697 -13.38 29.46 -2.29
CA VAL A 697 -14.19 29.94 -3.41
C VAL A 697 -13.25 30.21 -4.59
N SER A 698 -13.63 29.78 -5.79
CA SER A 698 -12.88 30.07 -7.03
C SER A 698 -13.53 31.20 -7.79
N LEU A 699 -12.72 32.16 -8.25
CA LEU A 699 -13.11 33.25 -9.14
C LEU A 699 -12.26 33.23 -10.41
N ASP A 700 -12.77 33.78 -11.50
CA ASP A 700 -12.03 33.93 -12.75
C ASP A 700 -11.53 35.37 -12.86
N ILE A 701 -10.20 35.56 -12.81
CA ILE A 701 -9.61 36.90 -12.82
C ILE A 701 -9.98 37.71 -14.07
N HIS A 702 -10.29 37.03 -15.18
CA HIS A 702 -10.53 37.68 -16.46
C HIS A 702 -11.94 38.29 -16.49
N THR A 703 -12.90 37.64 -15.85
CA THR A 703 -14.32 37.99 -15.91
C THR A 703 -14.87 38.60 -14.62
N SER A 704 -14.23 38.38 -13.47
CA SER A 704 -14.73 38.86 -12.19
C SER A 704 -14.67 40.38 -12.01
N THR A 705 -15.66 40.88 -11.30
CA THR A 705 -15.84 42.30 -10.90
C THR A 705 -15.39 42.55 -9.46
N SER A 706 -15.16 43.81 -9.09
CA SER A 706 -14.78 44.18 -7.71
C SER A 706 -15.85 43.80 -6.67
N GLU A 707 -17.14 43.79 -7.06
CA GLU A 707 -18.23 43.32 -6.21
C GLU A 707 -18.13 41.83 -5.93
N GLU A 708 -17.92 41.00 -6.96
CA GLU A 708 -17.80 39.55 -6.80
C GLU A 708 -16.58 39.17 -5.95
N VAL A 709 -15.46 39.88 -6.10
CA VAL A 709 -14.28 39.69 -5.25
C VAL A 709 -14.58 40.04 -3.79
N TYR A 710 -15.21 41.19 -3.55
CA TYR A 710 -15.62 41.60 -2.20
C TYR A 710 -16.58 40.58 -1.55
N GLN A 711 -17.58 40.11 -2.29
CA GLN A 711 -18.56 39.13 -1.81
C GLN A 711 -17.91 37.78 -1.51
N ALA A 712 -16.99 37.31 -2.35
CA ALA A 712 -16.28 36.06 -2.12
C ALA A 712 -15.43 36.12 -0.85
N ILE A 713 -14.67 37.20 -0.64
CA ILE A 713 -13.86 37.40 0.57
C ILE A 713 -14.76 37.47 1.81
N THR A 714 -15.82 38.26 1.76
CA THR A 714 -16.78 38.40 2.87
C THR A 714 -17.46 37.07 3.21
N THR A 715 -17.85 36.30 2.20
CA THR A 715 -18.47 34.98 2.38
C THR A 715 -17.51 34.02 3.09
N VAL A 716 -16.26 33.93 2.62
CA VAL A 716 -15.25 33.02 3.19
C VAL A 716 -14.89 33.39 4.64
N ILE A 717 -14.91 34.67 4.98
CA ILE A 717 -14.65 35.16 6.35
C ILE A 717 -15.86 34.91 7.27
N SER A 718 -17.06 35.23 6.81
CA SER A 718 -18.28 35.25 7.63
C SER A 718 -18.93 33.89 7.84
N ASP A 719 -18.79 32.95 6.88
CA ASP A 719 -19.37 31.62 6.98
C ASP A 719 -18.42 30.66 7.73
N PRO A 720 -18.76 30.24 8.96
CA PRO A 720 -17.86 29.45 9.80
C PRO A 720 -17.48 28.11 9.17
N ARG A 721 -18.29 27.58 8.23
CA ARG A 721 -18.02 26.31 7.55
C ARG A 721 -16.67 26.30 6.83
N TYR A 722 -16.25 27.42 6.27
CA TYR A 722 -14.94 27.51 5.60
C TYR A 722 -13.79 27.38 6.60
N LYS A 723 -13.88 28.11 7.73
CA LYS A 723 -12.88 28.06 8.79
C LYS A 723 -12.84 26.70 9.48
N GLU A 724 -13.99 26.12 9.79
CA GLU A 724 -14.09 24.78 10.38
C GLU A 724 -13.46 23.71 9.48
N LYS A 725 -13.76 23.74 8.18
CA LYS A 725 -13.15 22.83 7.20
C LYS A 725 -11.65 23.04 7.07
N ALA A 726 -11.20 24.29 7.06
CA ALA A 726 -9.77 24.63 6.99
C ALA A 726 -9.02 24.16 8.24
N SER A 727 -9.58 24.40 9.43
CA SER A 727 -9.06 23.89 10.70
C SER A 727 -9.03 22.37 10.72
N LYS A 728 -10.08 21.70 10.23
CA LYS A 728 -10.10 20.23 10.13
C LYS A 728 -8.93 19.74 9.26
N VAL A 729 -8.75 20.27 8.05
CA VAL A 729 -7.63 19.90 7.18
C VAL A 729 -6.27 20.19 7.81
N SER A 730 -6.11 21.33 8.47
CA SER A 730 -4.88 21.69 9.21
C SER A 730 -4.55 20.68 10.31
N THR A 731 -5.53 20.31 11.14
CA THR A 731 -5.34 19.30 12.18
C THR A 731 -4.92 17.98 11.57
N HIS A 732 -5.56 17.53 10.48
CA HIS A 732 -5.18 16.26 9.83
C HIS A 732 -3.77 16.31 9.21
N LEU A 733 -3.38 17.45 8.62
CA LEU A 733 -2.03 17.63 8.07
C LEU A 733 -0.94 17.62 9.15
N ARG A 734 -1.27 18.08 10.35
CA ARG A 734 -0.34 18.10 11.50
C ARG A 734 -0.35 16.79 12.29
N ASP A 735 -1.45 16.04 12.22
CA ASP A 735 -1.64 14.74 12.85
C ASP A 735 -1.03 13.61 12.00
N GLN A 736 0.29 13.68 11.81
CA GLN A 736 1.06 12.67 11.08
C GLN A 736 2.06 11.98 12.03
N PRO A 737 2.34 10.67 11.85
CA PRO A 737 3.25 9.92 12.74
C PRO A 737 4.69 10.44 12.77
N GLN A 738 5.10 11.13 11.71
CA GLN A 738 6.39 11.79 11.56
C GLN A 738 6.15 13.13 10.88
N SER A 739 6.97 14.14 11.22
CA SER A 739 6.92 15.40 10.48
C SER A 739 7.23 15.17 8.99
N PRO A 740 6.68 15.98 8.08
CA PRO A 740 6.97 15.87 6.65
C PRO A 740 8.46 15.97 6.34
N MET A 741 9.20 16.80 7.10
CA MET A 741 10.64 16.97 6.94
C MET A 741 11.41 15.74 7.42
N GLU A 742 11.11 15.20 8.61
CA GLU A 742 11.76 13.96 9.09
C GLU A 742 11.52 12.80 8.14
N ARG A 743 10.30 12.69 7.58
CA ARG A 743 9.98 11.68 6.58
C ARG A 743 10.83 11.85 5.32
N ALA A 744 10.96 13.07 4.80
CA ALA A 744 11.77 13.36 3.62
C ALA A 744 13.24 12.98 3.86
N VAL A 745 13.81 13.44 4.98
CA VAL A 745 15.20 13.16 5.37
C VAL A 745 15.41 11.65 5.51
N TRP A 746 14.52 10.95 6.22
CA TRP A 746 14.62 9.51 6.40
C TRP A 746 14.67 8.76 5.08
N TRP A 747 13.79 9.09 4.12
CA TRP A 747 13.78 8.43 2.80
C TRP A 747 15.02 8.76 1.98
N ILE A 748 15.54 9.99 2.04
CA ILE A 748 16.79 10.37 1.37
C ILE A 748 17.97 9.59 1.96
N GLU A 749 18.09 9.55 3.28
CA GLU A 749 19.12 8.79 3.98
C GLU A 749 19.00 7.29 3.68
N HIS A 750 17.78 6.77 3.58
CA HIS A 750 17.52 5.38 3.21
C HIS A 750 18.02 5.06 1.79
N VAL A 751 17.74 5.94 0.82
CA VAL A 751 18.27 5.80 -0.55
C VAL A 751 19.79 5.81 -0.57
N ILE A 752 20.42 6.77 0.13
CA ILE A 752 21.88 6.90 0.22
C ILE A 752 22.48 5.63 0.84
N LYS A 753 21.95 5.20 1.98
CA LYS A 753 22.44 4.04 2.75
C LYS A 753 22.45 2.76 1.92
N HIS A 754 21.51 2.62 0.99
CA HIS A 754 21.31 1.39 0.21
C HIS A 754 21.77 1.50 -1.24
N GLY A 755 22.39 2.62 -1.66
CA GLY A 755 22.91 2.79 -3.02
C GLY A 755 21.81 2.81 -4.09
N GLY A 756 20.63 3.36 -3.76
CA GLY A 756 19.41 3.28 -4.57
C GLY A 756 18.41 2.25 -4.06
N LEU A 757 17.18 2.28 -4.59
CA LEU A 757 16.06 1.43 -4.18
C LEU A 757 15.33 0.85 -5.41
N PRO A 758 16.02 0.08 -6.28
CA PRO A 758 15.41 -0.46 -7.51
C PRO A 758 14.22 -1.36 -7.23
N HIS A 759 14.17 -1.98 -6.06
CA HIS A 759 13.06 -2.83 -5.62
C HIS A 759 11.79 -2.07 -5.23
N LEU A 760 11.82 -0.73 -5.21
CA LEU A 760 10.62 0.12 -5.06
C LEU A 760 10.12 0.66 -6.41
N ARG A 761 10.91 0.53 -7.48
CA ARG A 761 10.58 1.01 -8.82
C ARG A 761 9.67 -0.01 -9.53
N SER A 762 8.60 0.47 -10.15
CA SER A 762 7.73 -0.42 -10.94
C SER A 762 8.46 -0.96 -12.16
N ARG A 763 8.34 -2.27 -12.44
CA ARG A 763 8.82 -2.83 -13.70
C ARG A 763 8.07 -2.25 -14.91
N ALA A 764 6.87 -1.69 -14.75
CA ALA A 764 6.18 -1.02 -15.87
C ALA A 764 6.97 0.16 -16.46
N ALA A 765 7.77 0.84 -15.65
CA ALA A 765 8.59 1.96 -16.10
C ALA A 765 9.61 1.55 -17.20
N GLU A 766 9.96 0.27 -17.24
CA GLU A 766 10.93 -0.30 -18.16
C GLU A 766 10.26 -1.05 -19.33
N LEU A 767 8.92 -1.09 -19.39
CA LEU A 767 8.16 -1.77 -20.44
C LEU A 767 7.83 -0.80 -21.60
N PRO A 768 8.02 -1.22 -22.87
CA PRO A 768 7.47 -0.52 -24.02
C PRO A 768 5.94 -0.43 -23.96
N PHE A 769 5.34 0.65 -24.49
CA PHE A 769 3.90 0.93 -24.36
C PHE A 769 2.99 -0.23 -24.83
N TYR A 770 3.37 -0.97 -25.88
CA TYR A 770 2.58 -2.10 -26.38
C TYR A 770 2.60 -3.32 -25.45
N GLN A 771 3.68 -3.51 -24.68
CA GLN A 771 3.74 -4.54 -23.62
C GLN A 771 3.01 -4.08 -22.37
N TYR A 772 3.08 -2.79 -22.04
CA TYR A 772 2.36 -2.20 -20.92
C TYR A 772 0.83 -2.38 -21.06
N TYR A 773 0.29 -2.17 -22.26
CA TYR A 773 -1.14 -2.37 -22.56
C TYR A 773 -1.51 -3.77 -23.10
N LEU A 774 -0.55 -4.71 -23.11
CA LEU A 774 -0.75 -6.08 -23.62
C LEU A 774 -1.31 -6.14 -25.06
N LEU A 775 -0.98 -5.15 -25.90
CA LEU A 775 -1.45 -5.09 -27.28
C LEU A 775 -0.90 -6.26 -28.11
N ASP A 776 0.31 -6.70 -27.79
CA ASP A 776 0.97 -7.90 -28.34
C ASP A 776 0.20 -9.19 -28.01
N VAL A 777 -0.32 -9.31 -26.78
CA VAL A 777 -1.14 -10.45 -26.34
C VAL A 777 -2.50 -10.46 -27.03
N MET A 778 -3.18 -9.30 -27.11
CA MET A 778 -4.48 -9.21 -27.79
C MET A 778 -4.38 -9.58 -29.27
N ALA A 779 -3.31 -9.16 -29.96
CA ALA A 779 -3.06 -9.54 -31.35
C ALA A 779 -2.90 -11.06 -31.51
N LEU A 780 -2.19 -11.73 -30.60
CA LEU A 780 -2.03 -13.19 -30.63
C LEU A 780 -3.36 -13.92 -30.38
N ILE A 781 -4.16 -13.47 -29.40
CA ILE A 781 -5.47 -14.08 -29.11
C ILE A 781 -6.39 -13.99 -30.33
N LEU A 782 -6.44 -12.83 -30.99
CA LEU A 782 -7.22 -12.64 -32.22
C LEU A 782 -6.74 -13.55 -33.36
N ALA A 783 -5.44 -13.77 -33.49
CA ALA A 783 -4.88 -14.69 -34.49
C ALA A 783 -5.29 -16.15 -34.23
N VAL A 784 -5.25 -16.61 -32.98
CA VAL A 784 -5.64 -17.98 -32.60
C VAL A 784 -7.14 -18.21 -32.82
N ILE A 785 -8.00 -17.27 -32.40
CA ILE A 785 -9.45 -17.36 -32.64
C ILE A 785 -9.73 -17.44 -34.14
N SER A 786 -9.07 -16.62 -34.94
CA SER A 786 -9.22 -16.62 -36.39
C SER A 786 -8.81 -17.97 -37.01
N ALA A 787 -7.71 -18.57 -36.55
CA ALA A 787 -7.24 -19.88 -37.02
C ALA A 787 -8.19 -21.04 -36.66
N VAL A 788 -8.78 -21.02 -35.47
CA VAL A 788 -9.79 -22.01 -35.04
C VAL A 788 -11.04 -21.87 -35.89
N LEU A 789 -11.55 -20.65 -36.08
CA LEU A 789 -12.74 -20.39 -36.89
C LEU A 789 -12.55 -20.81 -38.35
N LEU A 790 -11.39 -20.52 -38.94
CA LEU A 790 -11.03 -20.97 -40.29
C LEU A 790 -10.94 -22.49 -40.38
N SER A 791 -10.39 -23.16 -39.37
CA SER A 791 -10.33 -24.63 -39.33
C SER A 791 -11.71 -25.26 -39.23
N CYS A 792 -12.56 -24.77 -38.33
CA CYS A 792 -13.96 -25.20 -38.22
C CYS A 792 -14.71 -24.97 -39.54
N TRP A 793 -14.55 -23.80 -40.17
CA TRP A 793 -15.16 -23.51 -41.46
C TRP A 793 -14.69 -24.48 -42.56
N LYS A 794 -13.39 -24.80 -42.64
CA LYS A 794 -12.87 -25.80 -43.57
C LYS A 794 -13.37 -27.20 -43.28
N CYS A 795 -13.45 -27.63 -42.02
CA CYS A 795 -14.01 -28.91 -41.63
C CYS A 795 -15.50 -29.02 -41.98
N CYS A 796 -16.30 -27.98 -41.70
CA CYS A 796 -17.71 -27.92 -42.09
C CYS A 796 -17.89 -27.91 -43.61
N SER A 797 -17.09 -27.12 -44.34
CA SER A 797 -17.12 -27.09 -45.80
C SER A 797 -16.72 -28.44 -46.41
N PHE A 798 -15.75 -29.14 -45.82
CA PHE A 798 -15.33 -30.48 -46.24
C PHE A 798 -16.42 -31.53 -45.97
N ALA A 799 -17.02 -31.53 -44.77
CA ALA A 799 -18.15 -32.40 -44.42
C ALA A 799 -19.37 -32.15 -45.34
N CYS A 800 -19.72 -30.89 -45.60
CA CYS A 800 -20.77 -30.55 -46.56
C CYS A 800 -20.42 -30.99 -48.00
N GLY A 801 -19.15 -30.93 -48.39
CA GLY A 801 -18.65 -31.44 -49.67
C GLY A 801 -18.78 -32.97 -49.80
N MET A 802 -18.52 -33.70 -48.72
CA MET A 802 -18.73 -35.16 -48.64
C MET A 802 -20.22 -35.53 -48.71
N CYS A 803 -21.10 -34.79 -48.01
CA CYS A 803 -22.55 -35.00 -48.10
C CYS A 803 -23.12 -34.75 -49.50
N LYS A 804 -22.54 -33.79 -50.25
CA LYS A 804 -22.93 -33.54 -51.66
C LYS A 804 -22.44 -34.63 -52.62
N ARG A 805 -21.27 -35.24 -52.37
CA ARG A 805 -20.78 -36.41 -53.15
C ARG A 805 -21.54 -37.70 -52.83
N GLY A 806 -22.13 -37.84 -51.64
CA GLY A 806 -22.95 -38.99 -51.25
C GLY A 806 -24.33 -39.09 -51.91
N LYS A 807 -24.85 -37.99 -52.51
CA LYS A 807 -26.17 -37.98 -53.17
C LYS A 807 -26.17 -38.44 -54.63
N THR A 808 -25.01 -38.70 -55.23
CA THR A 808 -24.90 -39.05 -56.67
C THR A 808 -24.95 -40.54 -57.00
N ASN A 809 -25.16 -41.45 -56.03
CA ASN A 809 -25.10 -42.90 -56.29
C ASN A 809 -26.32 -43.72 -55.84
N ILE A 810 -27.54 -43.16 -55.88
CA ILE A 810 -28.76 -43.97 -55.81
C ILE A 810 -29.47 -43.92 -57.17
N LYS A 811 -29.09 -44.82 -58.08
CA LYS A 811 -29.92 -45.21 -59.21
C LYS A 811 -31.07 -46.06 -58.68
N LEU A 812 -32.26 -45.48 -58.57
CA LEU A 812 -33.50 -46.23 -58.47
C LEU A 812 -33.78 -46.89 -59.83
N LYS A 813 -33.73 -48.23 -59.89
CA LYS A 813 -34.26 -49.03 -60.99
C LYS A 813 -35.78 -48.88 -61.01
N SER A 814 -36.34 -48.40 -62.11
CA SER A 814 -37.74 -48.62 -62.49
C SER A 814 -37.82 -49.88 -63.35
N HIS A 815 -38.75 -50.77 -63.00
CA HIS A 815 -39.27 -51.96 -63.70
C HIS A 815 -38.43 -52.64 -64.80
#